data_AF-A0A6L8XQ75-F1
#
_entry.id   AF-A0A6L8XQ75-F1
#
_cell.length_a   1.000
_cell.length_b   1.000
_cell.length_c   1.000
_cell.angle_alpha   90.00
_cell.angle_beta   90.00
_cell.angle_gamma   90.00
#
_symmetry.space_group_name_H-M   'P 1'
#
loop_
_entity.id
_entity.type
_entity.pdbx_description
1 polymer ?
#
loop_
_entity_poly.entity_id
_entity_poly.type
_entity_poly.pdbx_seq_one_letter_code
_entity_poly.pdbx_strand_id
1 'polypeptide(L)'
;MKAFDYSLVKDPQYFCDNRMEAHSDHVYYRDGNEMQAAVQDGTETSFRYSLNGLWKFHYARNYKSTVQGFEKEDYCCYDWDDIHVPAHIQMEGYDAPQYANVQYPWEGHEEIYPGQIPERFNPVASYVKYFTVPEHMKGKRLFISFQGAESGLALWLNGAFVGYSEDSFTPSEFELTDYLKDGQNKLAAQVFKWTSSSWCEDQDFFRFSGIYRDVYLYTVPDTHAYDLQIRAIPEENLDVADLEIKVKTWGKGSIAFRLEKDGECVLEEKKSLTEAGNEEADAEAFYIQKTNSSKTVQNSFAWKINNPKLWSAEDPQLYDLTIELYDEAGNIQEVIPQKVGFRRFEMKNGIMTLNGKRIVFKGVNRHEFSSVSGRHVSEEELRKDLRIMKQNNINAIRTCHYPDTSLIYQLCDEYGIYMIDETNLESHGSWDVAEFTKDYTHVVPHNKPEWLDMMLDRANSMYQRDKNHPAILIWSCGNESFGGKDIYEMSQLFRKNDSTRLVHYEGLFHDRSYNDTSDMESQMYPSVEAIKEFLAKDDSKPFICCEYTHAMGNSCGAMHKYTDLTDTEPKYQGGFIWDYIDQSIYKKDRYGKEFQAYGGDFGERPTDYNFSGNGIAYGGDREPSPKMQEVKFNYQNITAEVTADTVKVLNKNLFVNTDTFDCKVTLAKNGKVIRTEALETAVEPLSTKEYKLPFGKAEAVGEYTVTVSFHLKEEKVWASAGHEIAFGQYVYQVKEAVSNGKSDSAETAIIAEKDVCVSDAFVKKPQIIRSTHNIGVRGEHFEVMFSVLNGGLVSYKYAGKEMIEAIPKPNFWRAPTDNDCGNLMQMRYAQWKVASMYLSHKEYRKGAYGPSNSPQTEETDHSVKVTFTYLMPTTPASECQLTYEVFGDGKVKTTLTYDPVKELGDTPEFGVIFKFNADYDNVQWYGLGEAETYADRKKGAKLGIYQNKVVDNIARYMVPQECGAKEEVRWAKVTDRKGRGMYFEMDGESMMFSALPYTPHEMENAMHPYELPQIHYTVVRVAKGQMGIGGDDSWGAYTHQEYLLNADGKMEFSFSFKGI
;
A
#
# COMPACT_ATOMS: atom_id res chain seq x y z
N MET A 1 -36.68 33.66 11.72
CA MET A 1 -35.80 32.48 11.60
C MET A 1 -34.85 32.73 10.45
N LYS A 2 -33.58 32.38 10.61
CA LYS A 2 -32.59 32.38 9.52
C LYS A 2 -33.04 31.34 8.48
N ALA A 3 -32.86 31.62 7.19
CA ALA A 3 -33.13 30.67 6.11
C ALA A 3 -31.79 30.30 5.46
N PHE A 4 -31.69 29.07 4.98
CA PHE A 4 -30.53 28.63 4.20
C PHE A 4 -30.47 29.37 2.86
N ASP A 5 -29.28 29.83 2.47
CA ASP A 5 -29.03 30.51 1.20
C ASP A 5 -27.98 29.73 0.39
N TYR A 6 -28.45 28.98 -0.61
CA TYR A 6 -27.59 28.20 -1.50
C TYR A 6 -26.56 29.06 -2.25
N SER A 7 -26.80 30.37 -2.43
CA SER A 7 -25.83 31.22 -3.13
C SER A 7 -24.50 31.38 -2.39
N LEU A 8 -24.47 31.05 -1.09
CA LEU A 8 -23.29 31.06 -0.24
C LEU A 8 -22.44 29.79 -0.33
N VAL A 9 -22.96 28.68 -0.90
CA VAL A 9 -22.26 27.36 -0.97
C VAL A 9 -20.97 27.40 -1.80
N LYS A 10 -20.77 28.47 -2.60
CA LYS A 10 -19.56 28.71 -3.39
C LYS A 10 -18.57 29.68 -2.73
N ASP A 11 -18.96 30.31 -1.62
CA ASP A 11 -18.14 31.29 -0.90
C ASP A 11 -17.29 30.56 0.15
N PRO A 12 -15.95 30.51 0.01
CA PRO A 12 -15.08 29.80 0.96
C PRO A 12 -15.14 30.37 2.39
N GLN A 13 -15.72 31.56 2.60
CA GLN A 13 -15.94 32.13 3.93
C GLN A 13 -17.24 31.64 4.62
N TYR A 14 -18.08 30.86 3.91
CA TYR A 14 -19.30 30.25 4.43
C TYR A 14 -19.18 28.72 4.42
N PHE A 15 -18.34 28.20 5.31
CA PHE A 15 -18.10 26.76 5.47
C PHE A 15 -18.76 26.17 6.73
N CYS A 16 -19.20 27.01 7.68
CA CYS A 16 -19.90 26.57 8.89
C CYS A 16 -20.96 27.57 9.36
N ASP A 17 -22.07 27.08 9.90
CA ASP A 17 -23.16 27.88 10.45
C ASP A 17 -23.87 27.11 11.57
N ASN A 18 -23.81 27.63 12.80
CA ASN A 18 -24.39 27.01 14.00
C ASN A 18 -23.90 25.57 14.29
N ARG A 19 -22.70 25.22 13.79
CA ARG A 19 -22.00 23.98 14.13
C ARG A 19 -21.36 24.10 15.52
N MET A 20 -21.35 23.01 16.29
CA MET A 20 -20.64 22.93 17.57
C MET A 20 -19.11 23.06 17.37
N GLU A 21 -18.38 23.48 18.40
CA GLU A 21 -16.91 23.48 18.36
C GLU A 21 -16.37 22.05 18.33
N ALA A 22 -15.34 21.79 17.51
CA ALA A 22 -14.67 20.50 17.52
C ALA A 22 -14.09 20.18 18.90
N HIS A 23 -14.21 18.91 19.29
CA HIS A 23 -13.72 18.36 20.55
C HIS A 23 -13.11 16.98 20.31
N SER A 24 -12.44 16.45 21.34
CA SER A 24 -11.88 15.09 21.33
C SER A 24 -12.94 14.01 21.12
N ASP A 25 -12.53 12.90 20.50
CA ASP A 25 -13.36 11.75 20.13
C ASP A 25 -13.85 10.88 21.32
N HIS A 26 -13.55 11.30 22.55
CA HIS A 26 -13.79 10.50 23.75
C HIS A 26 -15.27 10.10 23.90
N VAL A 27 -15.49 8.86 24.33
CA VAL A 27 -16.82 8.32 24.61
C VAL A 27 -17.09 8.37 26.10
N TYR A 28 -18.32 8.69 26.49
CA TYR A 28 -18.77 8.77 27.88
C TYR A 28 -20.00 7.88 28.12
N TYR A 29 -20.08 7.34 29.33
CA TYR A 29 -21.10 6.39 29.79
C TYR A 29 -21.76 6.91 31.06
N ARG A 30 -23.00 6.52 31.32
CA ARG A 30 -23.77 6.97 32.50
C ARG A 30 -23.12 6.55 33.82
N ASP A 31 -22.59 5.33 33.86
CA ASP A 31 -22.00 4.73 35.04
C ASP A 31 -20.98 3.64 34.68
N GLY A 32 -20.24 3.16 35.69
CA GLY A 32 -19.21 2.14 35.50
C GLY A 32 -19.75 0.78 35.03
N ASN A 33 -21.01 0.43 35.30
CA ASN A 33 -21.57 -0.83 34.82
C ASN A 33 -21.86 -0.77 33.32
N GLU A 34 -22.39 0.36 32.85
CA GLU A 34 -22.60 0.59 31.42
C GLU A 34 -21.28 0.61 30.65
N MET A 35 -20.26 1.30 31.18
CA MET A 35 -18.92 1.31 30.59
C MET A 35 -18.33 -0.10 30.51
N GLN A 36 -18.43 -0.91 31.57
CA GLN A 36 -17.93 -2.29 31.56
C GLN A 36 -18.67 -3.18 30.55
N ALA A 37 -19.99 -3.02 30.43
CA ALA A 37 -20.77 -3.73 29.41
C ALA A 37 -20.24 -3.36 28.01
N ALA A 38 -20.19 -2.06 27.69
CA ALA A 38 -19.73 -1.55 26.40
C ALA A 38 -18.31 -2.02 26.02
N VAL A 39 -17.38 -2.01 26.97
CA VAL A 39 -16.01 -2.51 26.75
C VAL A 39 -16.00 -4.03 26.49
N GLN A 40 -16.93 -4.79 27.07
CA GLN A 40 -16.99 -6.24 26.94
C GLN A 40 -17.73 -6.73 25.68
N ASP A 41 -18.82 -6.06 25.31
CA ASP A 41 -19.75 -6.52 24.27
C ASP A 41 -19.94 -5.54 23.10
N GLY A 42 -19.24 -4.40 23.12
CA GLY A 42 -19.33 -3.37 22.08
C GLY A 42 -20.65 -2.60 22.09
N THR A 43 -21.42 -2.61 23.18
CA THR A 43 -22.67 -1.85 23.25
C THR A 43 -22.44 -0.35 23.21
N GLU A 44 -23.29 0.37 22.45
CA GLU A 44 -23.28 1.83 22.46
C GLU A 44 -23.74 2.37 23.82
N THR A 45 -23.16 3.51 24.23
CA THR A 45 -23.58 4.27 25.42
C THR A 45 -25.05 4.69 25.33
N SER A 46 -25.79 4.65 26.45
CA SER A 46 -27.16 5.19 26.52
C SER A 46 -27.26 6.70 26.32
N PHE A 47 -26.12 7.40 26.21
CA PHE A 47 -26.06 8.78 25.78
C PHE A 47 -26.14 8.97 24.27
N ARG A 48 -25.98 7.90 23.47
CA ARG A 48 -26.09 7.92 22.01
C ARG A 48 -27.30 7.10 21.55
N TYR A 49 -27.83 7.48 20.39
CA TYR A 49 -28.87 6.74 19.69
C TYR A 49 -28.61 6.82 18.20
N SER A 50 -28.22 5.70 17.61
CA SER A 50 -27.95 5.62 16.17
C SER A 50 -29.17 6.02 15.33
N LEU A 51 -28.92 6.86 14.32
CA LEU A 51 -29.86 7.17 13.25
C LEU A 51 -29.52 6.44 11.95
N ASN A 52 -28.50 5.58 11.95
CA ASN A 52 -28.14 4.74 10.82
C ASN A 52 -29.31 3.84 10.35
N GLY A 53 -29.14 3.25 9.17
CA GLY A 53 -30.15 2.46 8.48
C GLY A 53 -30.87 3.29 7.41
N LEU A 54 -32.15 3.00 7.18
CA LEU A 54 -32.87 3.60 6.06
C LEU A 54 -33.31 5.04 6.34
N TRP A 55 -33.08 5.90 5.37
CA TRP A 55 -33.57 7.29 5.29
C TRP A 55 -34.35 7.47 4.00
N LYS A 56 -35.35 8.36 4.01
CA LYS A 56 -36.04 8.78 2.80
C LYS A 56 -35.13 9.63 1.95
N PHE A 57 -35.14 9.43 0.64
CA PHE A 57 -34.11 9.93 -0.24
C PHE A 57 -34.65 10.46 -1.56
N HIS A 58 -34.07 11.55 -2.02
CA HIS A 58 -34.29 12.11 -3.35
C HIS A 58 -32.97 12.60 -3.94
N TYR A 59 -32.67 12.15 -5.17
CA TYR A 59 -31.52 12.59 -5.95
C TYR A 59 -31.92 13.65 -6.98
N ALA A 60 -31.17 14.75 -7.05
CA ALA A 60 -31.30 15.77 -8.08
C ALA A 60 -29.96 16.01 -8.80
N ARG A 61 -29.99 16.23 -10.12
CA ARG A 61 -28.80 16.56 -10.92
C ARG A 61 -28.11 17.87 -10.50
N ASN A 62 -28.90 18.82 -10.00
CA ASN A 62 -28.44 20.12 -9.50
C ASN A 62 -29.47 20.73 -8.54
N TYR A 63 -29.07 21.76 -7.80
CA TYR A 63 -29.93 22.40 -6.80
C TYR A 63 -31.28 22.89 -7.35
N LYS A 64 -31.29 23.47 -8.56
CA LYS A 64 -32.52 23.94 -9.22
C LYS A 64 -33.54 22.82 -9.50
N SER A 65 -33.07 21.57 -9.53
CA SER A 65 -33.88 20.37 -9.77
C SER A 65 -34.30 19.65 -8.48
N THR A 66 -33.96 20.20 -7.30
CA THR A 66 -34.39 19.65 -6.01
C THR A 66 -35.86 19.92 -5.74
N VAL A 67 -36.48 19.10 -4.89
CA VAL A 67 -37.85 19.29 -4.43
C VAL A 67 -37.91 20.47 -3.45
N GLN A 68 -38.38 21.63 -3.92
CA GLN A 68 -38.44 22.84 -3.12
C GLN A 68 -39.46 22.71 -1.98
N GLY A 69 -39.07 23.10 -0.76
CA GLY A 69 -39.94 23.05 0.41
C GLY A 69 -40.07 21.67 1.05
N PHE A 70 -39.28 20.67 0.63
CA PHE A 70 -39.30 19.32 1.21
C PHE A 70 -38.93 19.32 2.70
N GLU A 71 -38.17 20.32 3.16
CA GLU A 71 -37.75 20.49 4.54
C GLU A 71 -38.90 20.89 5.47
N LYS A 72 -39.98 21.48 4.92
CA LYS A 72 -41.14 21.93 5.68
C LYS A 72 -41.80 20.77 6.42
N GLU A 73 -42.34 21.08 7.60
CA GLU A 73 -42.98 20.11 8.48
C GLU A 73 -44.17 19.39 7.82
N ASP A 74 -44.95 20.11 7.03
CA ASP A 74 -46.19 19.64 6.40
C ASP A 74 -45.98 18.93 5.04
N TYR A 75 -44.76 18.98 4.49
CA TYR A 75 -44.42 18.26 3.26
C TYR A 75 -44.23 16.76 3.54
N CYS A 76 -44.95 15.88 2.85
CA CYS A 76 -44.84 14.43 3.03
C CYS A 76 -43.70 13.86 2.17
N CYS A 77 -42.78 13.10 2.78
CA CYS A 77 -41.67 12.41 2.08
C CYS A 77 -41.75 10.87 2.24
N TYR A 78 -42.85 10.33 2.77
CA TYR A 78 -42.96 8.88 3.03
C TYR A 78 -42.95 8.03 1.76
N ASP A 79 -43.34 8.62 0.64
CA ASP A 79 -43.40 8.03 -0.69
C ASP A 79 -42.08 8.16 -1.48
N TRP A 80 -41.06 8.78 -0.90
CA TRP A 80 -39.71 8.82 -1.47
C TRP A 80 -39.03 7.46 -1.39
N ASP A 81 -38.00 7.29 -2.23
CA ASP A 81 -37.09 6.15 -2.20
C ASP A 81 -36.40 6.05 -0.83
N ASP A 82 -35.88 4.88 -0.50
CA ASP A 82 -35.06 4.66 0.69
C ASP A 82 -33.58 4.52 0.29
N ILE A 83 -32.68 5.02 1.13
CA ILE A 83 -31.24 4.84 0.99
C ILE A 83 -30.64 4.41 2.33
N HIS A 84 -29.56 3.63 2.29
CA HIS A 84 -28.76 3.34 3.48
C HIS A 84 -27.96 4.59 3.91
N VAL A 85 -27.92 4.82 5.21
CA VAL A 85 -27.00 5.77 5.86
C VAL A 85 -26.29 5.01 6.99
N PRO A 86 -24.95 5.00 7.03
CA PRO A 86 -24.04 5.61 6.06
C PRO A 86 -23.97 4.90 4.71
N ALA A 87 -23.83 5.67 3.62
CA ALA A 87 -23.40 5.20 2.31
C ALA A 87 -23.03 6.38 1.39
N HIS A 88 -22.09 6.16 0.47
CA HIS A 88 -21.98 7.02 -0.71
C HIS A 88 -23.11 6.71 -1.69
N ILE A 89 -23.75 7.75 -2.25
CA ILE A 89 -24.92 7.55 -3.12
C ILE A 89 -24.60 6.76 -4.40
N GLN A 90 -23.35 6.86 -4.86
CA GLN A 90 -22.81 6.13 -6.01
C GLN A 90 -22.76 4.62 -5.77
N MET A 91 -22.58 4.19 -4.51
CA MET A 91 -22.57 2.77 -4.13
C MET A 91 -24.00 2.22 -3.97
N GLU A 92 -25.00 3.10 -3.86
CA GLU A 92 -26.43 2.78 -3.75
C GLU A 92 -27.17 2.90 -5.11
N GLY A 93 -26.44 3.12 -6.21
CA GLY A 93 -26.99 3.16 -7.57
C GLY A 93 -27.42 4.53 -8.08
N TYR A 94 -27.11 5.61 -7.37
CA TYR A 94 -27.35 6.99 -7.81
C TYR A 94 -26.05 7.67 -8.23
N ASP A 95 -26.05 8.33 -9.39
CA ASP A 95 -24.83 8.90 -9.98
C ASP A 95 -23.76 7.83 -10.29
N ALA A 96 -22.67 8.22 -10.94
CA ALA A 96 -21.51 7.36 -11.18
C ALA A 96 -20.36 7.75 -10.23
N PRO A 97 -19.63 6.77 -9.66
CA PRO A 97 -18.35 7.07 -9.01
C PRO A 97 -17.36 7.51 -10.08
N GLN A 98 -16.52 8.49 -9.76
CA GLN A 98 -15.55 9.04 -10.73
C GLN A 98 -14.15 9.07 -10.15
N TYR A 99 -13.21 8.38 -10.79
CA TYR A 99 -11.81 8.47 -10.43
C TYR A 99 -11.08 9.50 -11.31
N ALA A 100 -10.44 10.47 -10.68
CA ALA A 100 -9.58 11.47 -11.31
C ALA A 100 -8.45 11.83 -10.34
N ASN A 101 -7.23 11.92 -10.87
CA ASN A 101 -6.02 12.26 -10.13
C ASN A 101 -5.95 13.80 -9.95
N VAL A 102 -5.25 14.50 -10.84
CA VAL A 102 -5.00 15.95 -10.76
C VAL A 102 -6.17 16.78 -11.31
N GLN A 103 -6.94 16.23 -12.25
CA GLN A 103 -7.98 16.98 -12.94
C GLN A 103 -9.18 17.17 -12.03
N TYR A 104 -9.69 18.41 -11.92
CA TYR A 104 -10.94 18.61 -11.22
C TYR A 104 -12.08 17.89 -11.97
N PRO A 105 -13.06 17.30 -11.26
CA PRO A 105 -14.09 16.46 -11.88
C PRO A 105 -14.99 17.16 -12.90
N TRP A 106 -15.07 18.49 -12.84
CA TRP A 106 -15.85 19.34 -13.75
C TRP A 106 -15.07 19.84 -14.97
N GLU A 107 -13.76 19.56 -15.07
CA GLU A 107 -12.96 19.98 -16.21
C GLU A 107 -13.49 19.43 -17.54
N GLY A 108 -13.44 20.27 -18.58
CA GLY A 108 -14.03 19.97 -19.88
C GLY A 108 -15.56 20.02 -19.94
N HIS A 109 -16.27 20.15 -18.80
CA HIS A 109 -17.73 20.26 -18.74
C HIS A 109 -18.22 21.68 -18.48
N GLU A 110 -17.58 22.39 -17.55
CA GLU A 110 -17.87 23.78 -17.18
C GLU A 110 -16.56 24.56 -16.97
N GLU A 111 -16.46 25.77 -17.50
CA GLU A 111 -15.32 26.67 -17.30
C GLU A 111 -15.56 27.49 -16.03
N ILE A 112 -14.93 27.08 -14.93
CA ILE A 112 -15.06 27.73 -13.61
C ILE A 112 -13.70 27.90 -12.94
N TYR A 113 -13.61 28.83 -12.00
CA TYR A 113 -12.40 29.18 -11.25
C TYR A 113 -12.66 29.13 -9.73
N PRO A 114 -11.61 29.06 -8.88
CA PRO A 114 -11.79 29.12 -7.44
C PRO A 114 -12.70 30.28 -6.98
N GLY A 115 -13.64 29.97 -6.08
CA GLY A 115 -14.76 30.86 -5.73
C GLY A 115 -16.03 30.67 -6.58
N GLN A 116 -16.02 29.67 -7.46
CA GLN A 116 -17.18 29.21 -8.24
C GLN A 116 -17.36 27.70 -8.06
N ILE A 117 -18.55 27.19 -8.38
CA ILE A 117 -18.87 25.76 -8.37
C ILE A 117 -19.69 25.43 -9.63
N PRO A 118 -19.72 24.17 -10.09
CA PRO A 118 -20.53 23.76 -11.23
C PRO A 118 -22.02 24.05 -10.99
N GLU A 119 -22.74 24.52 -12.01
CA GLU A 119 -24.20 24.77 -11.93
C GLU A 119 -25.02 23.80 -12.81
N ARG A 120 -24.44 23.29 -13.90
CA ARG A 120 -25.14 22.37 -14.81
C ARG A 120 -25.19 20.96 -14.23
N PHE A 121 -24.10 20.51 -13.63
CA PHE A 121 -24.02 19.22 -12.94
C PHE A 121 -23.34 19.40 -11.58
N ASN A 122 -24.16 19.53 -10.54
CA ASN A 122 -23.73 19.54 -9.16
C ASN A 122 -24.77 18.75 -8.35
N PRO A 123 -24.67 17.41 -8.35
CA PRO A 123 -25.66 16.55 -7.73
C PRO A 123 -26.00 16.97 -6.29
N VAL A 124 -27.29 16.93 -5.97
CA VAL A 124 -27.81 17.23 -4.64
C VAL A 124 -28.63 16.06 -4.14
N ALA A 125 -28.22 15.55 -3.00
CA ALA A 125 -28.86 14.44 -2.29
C ALA A 125 -29.69 14.99 -1.13
N SER A 126 -31.01 14.81 -1.18
CA SER A 126 -31.94 15.24 -0.13
C SER A 126 -32.36 14.03 0.71
N TYR A 127 -32.09 14.08 2.01
CA TYR A 127 -32.38 13.00 2.97
C TYR A 127 -33.45 13.45 3.96
N VAL A 128 -34.34 12.54 4.36
CA VAL A 128 -35.32 12.76 5.42
C VAL A 128 -35.38 11.57 6.37
N LYS A 129 -35.23 11.83 7.66
CA LYS A 129 -35.47 10.87 8.74
C LYS A 129 -36.64 11.34 9.58
N TYR A 130 -37.66 10.49 9.70
CA TYR A 130 -38.69 10.66 10.72
C TYR A 130 -38.28 9.87 11.96
N PHE A 131 -38.21 10.54 13.11
CA PHE A 131 -37.82 9.89 14.36
C PHE A 131 -38.64 10.44 15.52
N THR A 132 -38.75 9.66 16.59
CA THR A 132 -39.25 10.15 17.88
C THR A 132 -38.07 10.19 18.84
N VAL A 133 -37.97 11.26 19.63
CA VAL A 133 -36.91 11.38 20.64
C VAL A 133 -36.98 10.15 21.56
N PRO A 134 -35.88 9.37 21.69
CA PRO A 134 -35.85 8.20 22.56
C PRO A 134 -36.28 8.56 23.99
N GLU A 135 -37.01 7.67 24.66
CA GLU A 135 -37.62 7.98 25.97
C GLU A 135 -36.59 8.46 26.99
N HIS A 136 -35.39 7.87 27.00
CA HIS A 136 -34.30 8.21 27.90
C HIS A 136 -33.60 9.55 27.60
N MET A 137 -33.90 10.18 26.45
CA MET A 137 -33.39 11.48 26.01
C MET A 137 -34.43 12.61 26.08
N LYS A 138 -35.71 12.30 26.35
CA LYS A 138 -36.78 13.31 26.40
C LYS A 138 -36.52 14.36 27.50
N GLY A 139 -36.70 15.63 27.14
CA GLY A 139 -36.52 16.76 28.05
C GLY A 139 -35.06 17.11 28.38
N LYS A 140 -34.09 16.39 27.82
CA LYS A 140 -32.67 16.70 27.93
C LYS A 140 -32.21 17.54 26.73
N ARG A 141 -31.01 18.12 26.83
CA ARG A 141 -30.33 18.69 25.66
C ARG A 141 -30.06 17.59 24.65
N LEU A 142 -30.44 17.81 23.40
CA LEU A 142 -30.31 16.85 22.32
C LEU A 142 -29.47 17.44 21.21
N PHE A 143 -28.56 16.64 20.69
CA PHE A 143 -27.65 16.98 19.61
C PHE A 143 -27.72 15.90 18.53
N ILE A 144 -27.20 16.23 17.36
CA ILE A 144 -26.95 15.27 16.28
C ILE A 144 -25.51 15.41 15.83
N SER A 145 -24.88 14.28 15.54
CA SER A 145 -23.53 14.21 14.98
C SER A 145 -23.57 13.48 13.64
N PHE A 146 -23.04 14.12 12.60
CA PHE A 146 -22.74 13.51 11.31
C PHE A 146 -21.23 13.28 11.25
N GLN A 147 -20.79 12.03 11.27
CA GLN A 147 -19.36 11.69 11.34
C GLN A 147 -18.62 11.89 10.00
N GLY A 148 -19.35 12.13 8.92
CA GLY A 148 -18.79 12.38 7.58
C GLY A 148 -19.90 12.55 6.53
N ALA A 149 -19.90 13.69 5.85
CA ALA A 149 -20.84 14.02 4.80
C ALA A 149 -20.13 14.79 3.68
N GLU A 150 -20.10 14.22 2.47
CA GLU A 150 -19.30 14.75 1.36
C GLU A 150 -20.18 15.47 0.31
N SER A 151 -19.95 16.74 -0.04
CA SER A 151 -18.88 17.67 0.42
C SER A 151 -19.38 18.86 1.25
N GLY A 152 -20.69 19.00 1.42
CA GLY A 152 -21.29 20.00 2.31
C GLY A 152 -22.74 19.67 2.66
N LEU A 153 -23.13 19.98 3.90
CA LEU A 153 -24.37 19.54 4.54
C LEU A 153 -25.18 20.74 5.07
N ALA A 154 -26.41 20.90 4.60
CA ALA A 154 -27.41 21.79 5.19
C ALA A 154 -28.47 20.98 5.96
N LEU A 155 -28.84 21.45 7.16
CA LEU A 155 -29.70 20.72 8.09
C LEU A 155 -30.94 21.51 8.52
N TRP A 156 -32.08 20.83 8.56
CA TRP A 156 -33.35 21.34 9.09
C TRP A 156 -34.01 20.34 10.03
N LEU A 157 -34.73 20.86 11.03
CA LEU A 157 -35.57 20.08 11.91
C LEU A 157 -36.95 20.74 11.98
N ASN A 158 -37.99 19.98 11.63
CA ASN A 158 -39.39 20.45 11.59
C ASN A 158 -39.56 21.75 10.77
N GLY A 159 -38.86 21.89 9.65
CA GLY A 159 -38.89 23.07 8.78
C GLY A 159 -38.03 24.27 9.22
N ALA A 160 -37.44 24.23 10.42
CA ALA A 160 -36.51 25.26 10.87
C ALA A 160 -35.08 24.92 10.43
N PHE A 161 -34.37 25.89 9.86
CA PHE A 161 -32.96 25.74 9.51
C PHE A 161 -32.11 25.68 10.78
N VAL A 162 -31.37 24.58 10.92
CA VAL A 162 -30.51 24.30 12.08
C VAL A 162 -29.10 24.80 11.82
N GLY A 163 -28.51 24.51 10.66
CA GLY A 163 -27.12 24.88 10.37
C GLY A 163 -26.56 24.33 9.07
N TYR A 164 -25.30 24.66 8.81
CA TYR A 164 -24.53 24.27 7.62
C TYR A 164 -23.10 23.86 8.01
N SER A 165 -22.50 22.92 7.27
CA SER A 165 -21.10 22.51 7.42
C SER A 165 -20.47 22.04 6.11
N GLU A 166 -19.20 22.35 5.92
CA GLU A 166 -18.26 21.70 4.98
C GLU A 166 -17.11 21.04 5.76
N ASP A 167 -16.16 20.43 5.03
CA ASP A 167 -15.19 19.41 5.48
C ASP A 167 -15.81 18.01 5.56
N SER A 168 -15.48 17.20 4.55
CA SER A 168 -16.04 15.86 4.37
C SER A 168 -15.60 14.87 5.46
N PHE A 169 -14.43 15.08 6.07
CA PHE A 169 -13.70 14.05 6.82
C PHE A 169 -13.64 14.27 8.34
N THR A 170 -14.17 15.38 8.85
CA THR A 170 -14.32 15.61 10.30
C THR A 170 -15.81 15.73 10.70
N PRO A 171 -16.16 15.41 11.97
CA PRO A 171 -17.55 15.42 12.40
C PRO A 171 -18.22 16.80 12.34
N SER A 172 -19.50 16.81 11.96
CA SER A 172 -20.37 17.99 11.97
C SER A 172 -21.50 17.81 12.98
N GLU A 173 -21.49 18.60 14.06
CA GLU A 173 -22.47 18.48 15.14
C GLU A 173 -23.34 19.72 15.34
N PHE A 174 -24.60 19.51 15.73
CA PHE A 174 -25.59 20.58 15.92
C PHE A 174 -26.48 20.32 17.13
N GLU A 175 -26.79 21.36 17.90
CA GLU A 175 -27.79 21.29 18.97
C GLU A 175 -29.21 21.38 18.38
N LEU A 176 -30.06 20.40 18.73
CA LEU A 176 -31.44 20.25 18.23
C LEU A 176 -32.50 20.68 19.23
N THR A 177 -32.12 20.88 20.50
CA THR A 177 -33.02 21.08 21.65
C THR A 177 -34.18 22.05 21.35
N ASP A 178 -33.89 23.23 20.81
CA ASP A 178 -34.87 24.30 20.60
C ASP A 178 -35.78 24.11 19.37
N TYR A 179 -35.49 23.11 18.54
CA TYR A 179 -36.22 22.82 17.30
C TYR A 179 -37.15 21.60 17.40
N LEU A 180 -37.08 20.88 18.51
CA LEU A 180 -37.86 19.67 18.75
C LEU A 180 -39.34 19.98 18.99
N LYS A 181 -40.19 19.01 18.64
CA LYS A 181 -41.59 18.96 19.05
C LYS A 181 -41.92 17.61 19.67
N ASP A 182 -43.05 17.58 20.38
CA ASP A 182 -43.60 16.33 20.92
C ASP A 182 -43.97 15.34 19.82
N GLY A 183 -43.66 14.06 20.05
CA GLY A 183 -43.99 12.98 19.12
C GLY A 183 -42.96 12.81 18.00
N GLN A 184 -43.43 12.70 16.77
CA GLN A 184 -42.57 12.46 15.60
C GLN A 184 -41.97 13.76 15.07
N ASN A 185 -40.64 13.80 14.98
CA ASN A 185 -39.86 14.88 14.42
C ASN A 185 -39.43 14.52 12.99
N LYS A 186 -39.34 15.54 12.13
CA LYS A 186 -38.85 15.42 10.75
C LYS A 186 -37.48 16.09 10.64
N LEU A 187 -36.44 15.28 10.52
CA LEU A 187 -35.10 15.73 10.20
C LEU A 187 -34.94 15.73 8.69
N ALA A 188 -34.51 16.85 8.11
CA ALA A 188 -34.22 16.98 6.69
C ALA A 188 -32.78 17.45 6.50
N ALA A 189 -32.06 16.84 5.56
CA ALA A 189 -30.70 17.19 5.21
C ALA A 189 -30.55 17.31 3.70
N GLN A 190 -29.74 18.26 3.23
CA GLN A 190 -29.27 18.31 1.85
C GLN A 190 -27.76 18.24 1.82
N VAL A 191 -27.24 17.32 1.01
CA VAL A 191 -25.81 17.16 0.73
C VAL A 191 -25.53 17.56 -0.71
N PHE A 192 -24.55 18.44 -0.89
CA PHE A 192 -24.11 18.93 -2.20
C PHE A 192 -22.82 18.20 -2.59
N LYS A 193 -22.73 17.72 -3.84
CA LYS A 193 -21.53 17.03 -4.32
C LYS A 193 -20.34 18.00 -4.46
N TRP A 194 -20.59 19.22 -4.93
CA TRP A 194 -19.55 20.24 -5.09
C TRP A 194 -19.90 21.53 -4.33
N THR A 195 -18.97 21.97 -3.48
CA THR A 195 -19.02 23.20 -2.68
C THR A 195 -17.73 23.99 -2.86
N SER A 196 -17.55 25.13 -2.17
CA SER A 196 -16.24 25.82 -2.14
C SER A 196 -15.11 24.90 -1.69
N SER A 197 -15.37 24.05 -0.69
CA SER A 197 -14.44 23.05 -0.18
C SER A 197 -13.89 22.08 -1.21
N SER A 198 -14.62 21.81 -2.30
CA SER A 198 -14.19 20.85 -3.32
C SER A 198 -12.96 21.31 -4.11
N TRP A 199 -12.57 22.59 -4.05
CA TRP A 199 -11.29 23.07 -4.57
C TRP A 199 -10.09 22.69 -3.68
N CYS A 200 -10.34 22.23 -2.45
CA CYS A 200 -9.34 21.80 -1.47
C CYS A 200 -9.57 20.35 -1.02
N GLU A 201 -10.34 19.58 -1.80
CA GLU A 201 -10.57 18.13 -1.63
C GLU A 201 -10.30 17.43 -2.96
N ASP A 202 -9.13 17.74 -3.54
CA ASP A 202 -8.70 17.30 -4.87
C ASP A 202 -7.77 16.07 -4.83
N GLN A 203 -7.84 15.24 -3.78
CA GLN A 203 -7.02 14.03 -3.63
C GLN A 203 -7.10 13.07 -4.81
N ASP A 204 -6.00 12.37 -5.12
CA ASP A 204 -5.96 11.26 -6.10
C ASP A 204 -6.80 10.04 -5.67
N PHE A 205 -8.12 10.15 -5.83
CA PHE A 205 -9.07 9.11 -5.41
C PHE A 205 -10.39 9.12 -6.18
N PHE A 206 -11.28 8.17 -5.85
CA PHE A 206 -12.66 8.21 -6.32
C PHE A 206 -13.44 9.38 -5.69
N ARG A 207 -14.10 10.18 -6.51
CA ARG A 207 -15.02 11.24 -6.11
C ARG A 207 -16.40 10.65 -5.84
N PHE A 208 -16.89 10.83 -4.62
CA PHE A 208 -18.20 10.37 -4.18
C PHE A 208 -19.03 11.54 -3.67
N SER A 209 -20.15 11.25 -3.00
CA SER A 209 -20.96 12.22 -2.25
C SER A 209 -21.94 11.50 -1.33
N GLY A 210 -22.48 12.21 -0.35
CA GLY A 210 -23.52 11.72 0.55
C GLY A 210 -23.06 11.56 1.99
N ILE A 211 -23.94 11.05 2.85
CA ILE A 211 -23.66 10.80 4.27
C ILE A 211 -23.02 9.42 4.39
N TYR A 212 -21.69 9.36 4.44
CA TYR A 212 -20.91 8.13 4.25
C TYR A 212 -20.25 7.60 5.53
N ARG A 213 -20.35 8.35 6.64
CA ARG A 213 -20.04 7.86 8.00
C ARG A 213 -21.26 8.04 8.91
N ASP A 214 -21.18 7.44 10.10
CA ASP A 214 -22.31 7.29 11.02
C ASP A 214 -23.04 8.59 11.35
N VAL A 215 -24.34 8.45 11.62
CA VAL A 215 -25.19 9.52 12.16
C VAL A 215 -25.83 9.03 13.44
N TYR A 216 -25.74 9.82 14.50
CA TYR A 216 -26.40 9.52 15.76
C TYR A 216 -26.91 10.78 16.46
N LEU A 217 -27.97 10.60 17.24
CA LEU A 217 -28.36 11.56 18.26
C LEU A 217 -27.50 11.34 19.50
N TYR A 218 -27.19 12.41 20.22
CA TYR A 218 -26.61 12.27 21.55
C TYR A 218 -27.21 13.27 22.55
N THR A 219 -27.11 12.93 23.83
CA THR A 219 -27.47 13.78 24.95
C THR A 219 -26.36 13.79 25.98
N VAL A 220 -26.19 14.90 26.67
CA VAL A 220 -25.21 15.07 27.73
C VAL A 220 -25.88 15.29 29.09
N PRO A 221 -25.23 14.92 30.20
CA PRO A 221 -25.66 15.35 31.53
C PRO A 221 -25.41 16.86 31.75
N ASP A 222 -25.95 17.42 32.85
CA ASP A 222 -25.78 18.84 33.18
C ASP A 222 -24.33 19.19 33.53
N THR A 223 -23.62 18.25 34.18
CA THR A 223 -22.17 18.30 34.42
C THR A 223 -21.48 17.32 33.49
N HIS A 224 -20.79 17.84 32.47
CA HIS A 224 -20.28 17.08 31.32
C HIS A 224 -18.89 17.58 30.91
N ALA A 225 -17.98 16.68 30.55
CA ALA A 225 -16.71 16.97 29.91
C ALA A 225 -16.93 17.17 28.41
N TYR A 226 -17.03 18.43 27.99
CA TYR A 226 -17.19 18.80 26.58
C TYR A 226 -15.95 18.49 25.74
N ASP A 227 -14.75 18.74 26.29
CA ASP A 227 -13.49 18.41 25.63
C ASP A 227 -12.43 17.95 26.63
N LEU A 228 -11.56 17.05 26.18
CA LEU A 228 -10.52 16.39 26.95
C LEU A 228 -9.18 16.45 26.21
N GLN A 229 -8.14 16.95 26.87
CA GLN A 229 -6.74 16.86 26.42
C GLN A 229 -5.94 16.07 27.45
N ILE A 230 -5.25 15.02 27.01
CA ILE A 230 -4.34 14.20 27.82
C ILE A 230 -2.92 14.32 27.25
N ARG A 231 -1.96 14.64 28.11
CA ARG A 231 -0.53 14.66 27.78
C ARG A 231 0.23 13.79 28.78
N ALA A 232 0.85 12.74 28.29
CA ALA A 232 1.58 11.75 29.09
C ALA A 232 3.04 11.70 28.61
N ILE A 233 3.88 12.60 29.12
CA ILE A 233 5.20 12.91 28.56
C ILE A 233 6.29 12.52 29.57
N PRO A 234 7.10 11.49 29.29
CA PRO A 234 8.32 11.22 30.04
C PRO A 234 9.29 12.40 30.03
N GLU A 235 9.96 12.61 31.16
CA GLU A 235 11.15 13.45 31.26
C GLU A 235 12.29 12.86 30.42
N GLU A 236 13.35 13.63 30.18
CA GLU A 236 14.43 13.22 29.28
C GLU A 236 15.16 11.94 29.73
N ASN A 237 15.26 11.68 31.04
CA ASN A 237 15.83 10.46 31.60
C ASN A 237 14.84 9.28 31.61
N LEU A 238 13.58 9.49 31.26
CA LEU A 238 12.50 8.48 31.15
C LEU A 238 12.04 7.83 32.48
N ASP A 239 12.70 8.12 33.60
CA ASP A 239 12.36 7.53 34.91
C ASP A 239 11.11 8.17 35.55
N VAL A 240 10.68 9.33 35.07
CA VAL A 240 9.50 10.07 35.55
C VAL A 240 8.75 10.62 34.34
N ALA A 241 7.41 10.66 34.39
CA ALA A 241 6.59 11.32 33.40
C ALA A 241 5.64 12.35 34.01
N ASP A 242 5.40 13.42 33.25
CA ASP A 242 4.30 14.35 33.46
C ASP A 242 3.02 13.79 32.84
N LEU A 243 1.99 13.64 33.67
CA LEU A 243 0.62 13.42 33.22
C LEU A 243 -0.17 14.71 33.44
N GLU A 244 -0.49 15.41 32.37
CA GLU A 244 -1.34 16.61 32.36
C GLU A 244 -2.68 16.28 31.70
N ILE A 245 -3.78 16.59 32.39
CA ILE A 245 -5.14 16.43 31.87
C ILE A 245 -5.85 17.77 31.93
N LYS A 246 -6.34 18.26 30.79
CA LYS A 246 -7.23 19.43 30.71
C LYS A 246 -8.61 18.99 30.29
N VAL A 247 -9.62 19.51 30.97
CA VAL A 247 -11.02 19.20 30.68
C VAL A 247 -11.80 20.50 30.56
N LYS A 248 -12.46 20.73 29.42
CA LYS A 248 -13.50 21.76 29.29
C LYS A 248 -14.80 21.16 29.77
N THR A 249 -15.42 21.73 30.80
CA THR A 249 -16.62 21.17 31.42
C THR A 249 -17.82 22.12 31.34
N TRP A 250 -19.01 21.54 31.19
CA TRP A 250 -20.28 22.15 31.57
C TRP A 250 -20.64 21.78 33.02
N GLY A 251 -21.48 22.60 33.66
CA GLY A 251 -22.01 22.33 34.99
C GLY A 251 -21.00 22.51 36.14
N LYS A 252 -21.40 22.09 37.34
CA LYS A 252 -20.62 22.18 38.59
C LYS A 252 -20.52 20.82 39.25
N GLY A 253 -19.51 20.63 40.09
CA GLY A 253 -19.38 19.44 40.94
C GLY A 253 -17.93 19.00 41.16
N SER A 254 -17.65 17.72 40.95
CA SER A 254 -16.31 17.16 41.15
C SER A 254 -15.94 16.13 40.08
N ILE A 255 -14.65 15.89 39.92
CA ILE A 255 -14.08 14.98 38.93
C ILE A 255 -13.10 14.04 39.62
N ALA A 256 -13.15 12.75 39.30
CA ALA A 256 -12.23 11.74 39.81
C ALA A 256 -11.46 11.10 38.66
N PHE A 257 -10.17 10.83 38.89
CA PHE A 257 -9.27 10.20 37.94
C PHE A 257 -8.73 8.91 38.56
N ARG A 258 -8.76 7.82 37.80
CA ARG A 258 -8.12 6.56 38.15
C ARG A 258 -7.29 6.07 36.97
N LEU A 259 -5.98 5.94 37.16
CA LEU A 259 -5.04 5.42 36.16
C LEU A 259 -4.56 4.05 36.62
N GLU A 260 -4.69 3.05 35.75
CA GLU A 260 -4.30 1.68 36.04
C GLU A 260 -3.37 1.12 34.97
N LYS A 261 -2.50 0.20 35.38
CA LYS A 261 -1.67 -0.59 34.47
C LYS A 261 -1.71 -2.05 34.88
N ASP A 262 -2.15 -2.91 33.96
CA ASP A 262 -2.23 -4.37 34.18
C ASP A 262 -3.01 -4.73 35.47
N GLY A 263 -4.03 -3.94 35.82
CA GLY A 263 -4.85 -4.09 37.03
C GLY A 263 -4.30 -3.45 38.31
N GLU A 264 -3.11 -2.84 38.26
CA GLU A 264 -2.52 -2.11 39.40
C GLU A 264 -2.87 -0.61 39.33
N CYS A 265 -3.37 -0.05 40.42
CA CYS A 265 -3.67 1.38 40.54
C CYS A 265 -2.39 2.20 40.67
N VAL A 266 -2.19 3.13 39.74
CA VAL A 266 -1.01 4.00 39.63
C VAL A 266 -1.31 5.40 40.17
N LEU A 267 -2.52 5.88 39.92
CA LEU A 267 -3.03 7.17 40.39
C LEU A 267 -4.52 7.05 40.67
N GLU A 268 -4.97 7.59 41.81
CA GLU A 268 -6.38 7.78 42.11
C GLU A 268 -6.56 9.10 42.86
N GLU A 269 -7.28 10.06 42.27
CA GLU A 269 -7.52 11.35 42.91
C GLU A 269 -8.87 11.95 42.52
N LYS A 270 -9.54 12.58 43.49
CA LYS A 270 -10.78 13.35 43.30
C LYS A 270 -10.54 14.83 43.56
N LYS A 271 -10.98 15.68 42.63
CA LYS A 271 -10.84 17.14 42.67
C LYS A 271 -12.19 17.84 42.48
N SER A 272 -12.32 19.05 43.00
CA SER A 272 -13.48 19.91 42.71
C SER A 272 -13.32 20.56 41.34
N LEU A 273 -14.42 20.72 40.60
CA LEU A 273 -14.46 21.53 39.40
C LEU A 273 -14.56 23.02 39.77
N THR A 274 -13.86 23.89 39.04
CA THR A 274 -13.94 25.34 39.26
C THR A 274 -15.30 25.89 38.82
N GLU A 275 -15.78 26.92 39.51
CA GLU A 275 -17.02 27.61 39.10
C GLU A 275 -16.77 28.45 37.85
N ALA A 276 -17.79 28.57 36.99
CA ALA A 276 -17.85 29.60 35.98
C ALA A 276 -17.89 30.98 36.66
N GLY A 277 -16.72 31.61 36.80
CA GLY A 277 -16.65 33.07 36.89
C GLY A 277 -16.95 33.65 35.50
N ASN A 278 -17.60 34.80 35.43
CA ASN A 278 -17.74 35.56 34.18
C ASN A 278 -16.36 36.06 33.69
N GLU A 279 -15.47 35.17 33.29
CA GLU A 279 -14.22 35.48 32.61
C GLU A 279 -14.36 35.10 31.14
N GLU A 280 -15.26 35.80 30.44
CA GLU A 280 -15.24 35.95 28.98
C GLU A 280 -14.14 36.96 28.53
N ALA A 281 -13.18 37.32 29.39
CA ALA A 281 -12.41 38.56 29.21
C ALA A 281 -10.97 38.43 28.68
N ASP A 282 -10.29 37.28 28.74
CA ASP A 282 -8.85 37.22 28.40
C ASP A 282 -8.42 36.00 27.55
N ALA A 283 -9.32 35.41 26.77
CA ALA A 283 -8.89 34.55 25.67
C ALA A 283 -8.35 35.43 24.53
N GLU A 284 -7.05 35.40 24.25
CA GLU A 284 -6.47 36.08 23.09
C GLU A 284 -7.23 35.67 21.81
N ALA A 285 -7.97 36.63 21.26
CA ALA A 285 -8.73 36.50 20.03
C ALA A 285 -7.78 36.35 18.83
N PHE A 286 -7.38 35.13 18.51
CA PHE A 286 -6.71 34.86 17.24
C PHE A 286 -7.60 34.17 16.20
N TYR A 287 -8.84 33.83 16.56
CA TYR A 287 -9.81 33.28 15.61
C TYR A 287 -11.22 33.36 16.22
N ILE A 288 -12.10 34.19 15.67
CA ILE A 288 -13.51 34.22 16.10
C ILE A 288 -14.25 33.15 15.29
N GLN A 289 -14.38 31.96 15.85
CA GLN A 289 -15.30 30.97 15.29
C GLN A 289 -16.74 31.49 15.37
N LYS A 290 -17.53 31.29 14.32
CA LYS A 290 -19.01 31.42 14.35
C LYS A 290 -19.63 30.16 14.99
N THR A 291 -19.05 29.66 16.08
CA THR A 291 -19.48 28.46 16.81
C THR A 291 -20.27 28.85 18.06
N ASN A 292 -21.07 27.91 18.58
CA ASN A 292 -21.96 28.16 19.70
C ASN A 292 -21.42 27.46 20.97
N SER A 293 -20.58 28.14 21.77
CA SER A 293 -19.92 27.55 22.96
C SER A 293 -20.00 28.37 24.24
N SER A 294 -21.08 29.14 24.44
CA SER A 294 -21.20 30.16 25.51
C SER A 294 -21.19 29.69 26.99
N LYS A 295 -20.76 28.46 27.35
CA LYS A 295 -20.93 27.92 28.73
C LYS A 295 -19.84 26.98 29.29
N THR A 296 -18.69 26.76 28.64
CA THR A 296 -17.65 25.84 29.18
C THR A 296 -16.66 26.52 30.14
N VAL A 297 -16.13 25.78 31.13
CA VAL A 297 -15.00 26.17 31.99
C VAL A 297 -13.82 25.22 31.79
N GLN A 298 -12.60 25.73 31.63
CA GLN A 298 -11.41 24.90 31.50
C GLN A 298 -10.80 24.58 32.87
N ASN A 299 -10.63 23.30 33.15
CA ASN A 299 -9.96 22.76 34.34
C ASN A 299 -8.65 22.06 33.93
N SER A 300 -7.59 22.23 34.72
CA SER A 300 -6.26 21.64 34.44
C SER A 300 -5.73 20.89 35.66
N PHE A 301 -5.25 19.67 35.45
CA PHE A 301 -4.70 18.79 36.48
C PHE A 301 -3.35 18.22 36.02
N ALA A 302 -2.42 18.04 36.96
CA ALA A 302 -1.07 17.55 36.65
C ALA A 302 -0.52 16.65 37.76
N TRP A 303 0.14 15.56 37.37
CA TRP A 303 0.77 14.59 38.25
C TRP A 303 2.13 14.15 37.72
N LYS A 304 2.99 13.66 38.64
CA LYS A 304 4.24 12.97 38.32
C LYS A 304 4.06 11.47 38.49
N ILE A 305 4.34 10.71 37.43
CA ILE A 305 4.29 9.25 37.42
C ILE A 305 5.71 8.71 37.42
N ASN A 306 6.08 7.93 38.44
CA ASN A 306 7.42 7.35 38.55
C ASN A 306 7.50 6.03 37.80
N ASN A 307 8.61 5.81 37.10
CA ASN A 307 8.95 4.63 36.31
C ASN A 307 7.81 4.19 35.36
N PRO A 308 7.31 5.07 34.49
CA PRO A 308 6.24 4.72 33.55
C PRO A 308 6.69 3.62 32.59
N LYS A 309 5.81 2.67 32.27
CA LYS A 309 6.00 1.77 31.13
C LYS A 309 5.75 2.56 29.85
N LEU A 310 6.74 2.60 28.96
CA LEU A 310 6.71 3.48 27.80
C LEU A 310 5.99 2.85 26.60
N TRP A 311 5.24 3.67 25.87
CA TRP A 311 4.61 3.29 24.62
C TRP A 311 5.59 3.41 23.45
N SER A 312 5.57 2.43 22.55
CA SER A 312 6.25 2.46 21.24
C SER A 312 5.55 1.51 20.25
N ALA A 313 5.94 1.55 18.97
CA ALA A 313 5.42 0.60 17.99
C ALA A 313 5.86 -0.86 18.21
N GLU A 314 6.99 -1.05 18.91
CA GLU A 314 7.55 -2.36 19.22
C GLU A 314 6.92 -2.97 20.47
N ASP A 315 6.59 -2.12 21.45
CA ASP A 315 5.95 -2.47 22.73
C ASP A 315 4.89 -1.40 23.08
N PRO A 316 3.62 -1.57 22.64
CA PRO A 316 2.56 -0.57 22.77
C PRO A 316 1.95 -0.57 24.16
N GLN A 317 2.71 -0.15 25.18
CA GLN A 317 2.25 -0.09 26.55
C GLN A 317 1.19 1.01 26.73
N LEU A 318 -0.04 0.59 27.04
CA LEU A 318 -1.15 1.48 27.37
C LEU A 318 -1.58 1.31 28.83
N TYR A 319 -2.00 2.42 29.42
CA TYR A 319 -2.63 2.52 30.74
C TYR A 319 -4.13 2.76 30.56
N ASP A 320 -4.93 2.25 31.48
CA ASP A 320 -6.37 2.47 31.55
C ASP A 320 -6.64 3.69 32.44
N LEU A 321 -7.06 4.80 31.82
CA LEU A 321 -7.51 6.00 32.52
C LEU A 321 -9.05 6.00 32.56
N THR A 322 -9.62 6.01 33.75
CA THR A 322 -11.04 6.24 33.97
C THR A 322 -11.23 7.62 34.60
N ILE A 323 -12.09 8.43 34.00
CA ILE A 323 -12.48 9.76 34.51
C ILE A 323 -13.96 9.70 34.87
N GLU A 324 -14.32 10.11 36.09
CA GLU A 324 -15.71 10.14 36.55
C GLU A 324 -16.10 11.56 36.93
N LEU A 325 -17.22 12.06 36.40
CA LEU A 325 -17.77 13.36 36.77
C LEU A 325 -18.98 13.17 37.69
N TYR A 326 -19.07 14.05 38.68
CA TYR A 326 -20.11 14.07 39.70
C TYR A 326 -20.76 15.45 39.78
N ASP A 327 -22.06 15.50 40.04
CA ASP A 327 -22.76 16.75 40.35
C ASP A 327 -22.42 17.28 41.77
N GLU A 328 -22.98 18.43 42.14
CA GLU A 328 -22.79 19.02 43.48
C GLU A 328 -23.40 18.18 44.62
N ALA A 329 -24.36 17.30 44.31
CA ALA A 329 -24.96 16.37 45.27
C ALA A 329 -24.13 15.07 45.42
N GLY A 330 -23.09 14.89 44.60
CA GLY A 330 -22.22 13.71 44.61
C GLY A 330 -22.77 12.54 43.81
N ASN A 331 -23.75 12.74 42.93
CA ASN A 331 -24.23 11.70 42.01
C ASN A 331 -23.34 11.65 40.77
N ILE A 332 -23.01 10.43 40.33
CA ILE A 332 -22.27 10.22 39.08
C ILE A 332 -23.10 10.72 37.89
N GLN A 333 -22.45 11.48 37.01
CA GLN A 333 -23.05 12.05 35.81
C GLN A 333 -22.56 11.32 34.57
N GLU A 334 -21.25 11.03 34.53
CA GLU A 334 -20.64 10.28 33.44
C GLU A 334 -19.31 9.65 33.84
N VAL A 335 -18.90 8.64 33.07
CA VAL A 335 -17.66 7.88 33.16
C VAL A 335 -17.00 7.83 31.77
N ILE A 336 -15.73 8.21 31.68
CA ILE A 336 -14.97 8.32 30.44
C ILE A 336 -13.75 7.39 30.54
N PRO A 337 -13.70 6.29 29.77
CA PRO A 337 -12.51 5.47 29.62
C PRO A 337 -11.60 6.03 28.53
N GLN A 338 -10.30 6.06 28.79
CA GLN A 338 -9.25 6.48 27.85
C GLN A 338 -8.03 5.57 27.97
N LYS A 339 -7.38 5.30 26.83
CA LYS A 339 -6.06 4.66 26.81
C LYS A 339 -4.98 5.73 26.83
N VAL A 340 -3.97 5.56 27.68
CA VAL A 340 -2.86 6.52 27.81
C VAL A 340 -1.53 5.82 27.55
N GLY A 341 -0.79 6.29 26.54
CA GLY A 341 0.57 5.83 26.23
C GLY A 341 1.62 6.86 26.63
N PHE A 342 2.50 6.52 27.56
CA PHE A 342 3.61 7.40 27.96
C PHE A 342 4.73 7.33 26.93
N ARG A 343 4.95 8.43 26.19
CA ARG A 343 6.05 8.50 25.21
C ARG A 343 6.55 9.92 25.05
N ARG A 344 7.83 10.06 24.68
CA ARG A 344 8.47 11.34 24.37
C ARG A 344 8.93 11.32 22.93
N PHE A 345 8.34 12.15 22.08
CA PHE A 345 8.79 12.34 20.70
C PHE A 345 9.22 13.77 20.49
N GLU A 346 10.42 13.96 19.96
CA GLU A 346 11.02 15.29 19.83
C GLU A 346 12.15 15.30 18.82
N MET A 347 12.50 16.51 18.38
CA MET A 347 13.70 16.77 17.60
C MET A 347 14.90 16.95 18.54
N LYS A 348 15.91 16.08 18.47
CA LYS A 348 17.20 16.24 19.16
C LYS A 348 18.33 16.39 18.16
N ASN A 349 19.02 17.53 18.21
CA ASN A 349 20.16 17.83 17.32
C ASN A 349 19.83 17.61 15.83
N GLY A 350 18.61 17.98 15.43
CA GLY A 350 18.12 17.81 14.05
C GLY A 350 17.84 16.36 13.64
N ILE A 351 17.58 15.48 14.59
CA ILE A 351 17.13 14.08 14.40
C ILE A 351 15.84 13.86 15.19
N MET A 352 14.82 13.30 14.56
CA MET A 352 13.59 12.87 15.24
C MET A 352 13.88 11.66 16.11
N THR A 353 13.48 11.73 17.38
CA THR A 353 13.70 10.65 18.34
C THR A 353 12.41 10.28 19.05
N LEU A 354 12.22 8.99 19.30
CA LEU A 354 11.19 8.45 20.19
C LEU A 354 11.89 7.88 21.43
N ASN A 355 11.48 8.33 22.61
CA ASN A 355 12.06 7.93 23.90
C ASN A 355 13.61 8.01 23.88
N GLY A 356 14.15 9.06 23.24
CA GLY A 356 15.59 9.31 23.10
C GLY A 356 16.33 8.46 22.05
N LYS A 357 15.64 7.61 21.28
CA LYS A 357 16.23 6.79 20.19
C LYS A 357 15.84 7.33 18.82
N ARG A 358 16.78 7.37 17.86
CA ARG A 358 16.52 7.76 16.47
C ARG A 358 15.46 6.85 15.86
N ILE A 359 14.36 7.43 15.40
CA ILE A 359 13.30 6.68 14.70
C ILE A 359 13.64 6.51 13.21
N VAL A 360 13.21 5.40 12.62
CA VAL A 360 13.15 5.21 11.17
C VAL A 360 11.73 4.80 10.82
N PHE A 361 11.08 5.59 9.98
CA PHE A 361 9.74 5.31 9.47
C PHE A 361 9.83 4.27 8.35
N LYS A 362 9.18 3.14 8.61
CA LYS A 362 8.98 2.02 7.68
C LYS A 362 7.48 2.01 7.38
N GLY A 363 7.06 3.08 6.70
CA GLY A 363 5.69 3.49 6.63
C GLY A 363 4.98 3.08 5.34
N VAL A 364 3.67 3.29 5.33
CA VAL A 364 2.83 3.19 4.13
C VAL A 364 1.76 4.29 4.16
N ASN A 365 1.43 4.85 3.00
CA ASN A 365 0.28 5.70 2.81
C ASN A 365 -0.98 4.83 2.72
N ARG A 366 -2.05 5.21 3.42
CA ARG A 366 -3.31 4.44 3.43
C ARG A 366 -4.49 5.37 3.17
N HIS A 367 -5.20 5.11 2.08
CA HIS A 367 -6.56 5.61 1.89
C HIS A 367 -7.58 4.76 2.68
N GLU A 368 -8.53 5.41 3.36
CA GLU A 368 -9.74 4.76 3.88
C GLU A 368 -10.65 4.33 2.70
N PHE A 369 -10.38 3.15 2.13
CA PHE A 369 -11.10 2.67 0.94
C PHE A 369 -11.50 1.19 1.04
N SER A 370 -12.69 0.86 0.55
CA SER A 370 -13.25 -0.49 0.40
C SER A 370 -13.82 -0.67 -1.00
N SER A 371 -13.50 -1.80 -1.64
CA SER A 371 -14.06 -2.18 -2.94
C SER A 371 -15.57 -2.40 -2.95
N VAL A 372 -16.20 -2.51 -1.77
CA VAL A 372 -17.63 -2.78 -1.64
C VAL A 372 -18.41 -1.50 -1.31
N SER A 373 -17.87 -0.64 -0.44
CA SER A 373 -18.60 0.48 0.17
C SER A 373 -17.98 1.86 -0.06
N GLY A 374 -16.91 1.96 -0.88
CA GLY A 374 -16.18 3.21 -1.08
C GLY A 374 -15.40 3.58 0.18
N ARG A 375 -15.53 4.82 0.70
CA ARG A 375 -14.80 5.23 1.92
C ARG A 375 -15.45 4.80 3.24
N HIS A 376 -16.51 4.00 3.22
CA HIS A 376 -17.09 3.42 4.44
C HIS A 376 -16.44 2.07 4.76
N VAL A 377 -15.19 2.08 5.24
CA VAL A 377 -14.43 0.86 5.55
C VAL A 377 -14.93 0.22 6.84
N SER A 378 -15.16 -1.09 6.82
CA SER A 378 -15.60 -1.83 8.01
C SER A 378 -14.47 -2.05 9.03
N GLU A 379 -14.83 -2.25 10.30
CA GLU A 379 -13.85 -2.59 11.35
C GLU A 379 -13.09 -3.89 11.03
N GLU A 380 -13.75 -4.88 10.43
CA GLU A 380 -13.10 -6.15 10.04
C GLU A 380 -11.98 -5.93 9.03
N GLU A 381 -12.28 -5.13 7.99
CA GLU A 381 -11.32 -4.72 6.97
C GLU A 381 -10.15 -3.95 7.58
N LEU A 382 -10.43 -2.93 8.40
CA LEU A 382 -9.39 -2.14 9.07
C LEU A 382 -8.49 -3.01 9.97
N ARG A 383 -9.06 -3.89 10.80
CA ARG A 383 -8.27 -4.82 11.62
C ARG A 383 -7.46 -5.79 10.77
N LYS A 384 -7.98 -6.22 9.61
CA LYS A 384 -7.21 -7.03 8.67
C LYS A 384 -6.02 -6.24 8.12
N ASP A 385 -6.22 -4.98 7.75
CA ASP A 385 -5.16 -4.11 7.25
C ASP A 385 -3.99 -4.02 8.25
N LEU A 386 -4.31 -3.62 9.49
CA LEU A 386 -3.31 -3.39 10.54
C LEU A 386 -2.56 -4.67 10.92
N ARG A 387 -3.23 -5.83 10.90
CA ARG A 387 -2.57 -7.14 11.10
C ARG A 387 -1.57 -7.43 9.99
N ILE A 388 -1.97 -7.25 8.74
CA ILE A 388 -1.11 -7.50 7.58
C ILE A 388 0.09 -6.54 7.59
N MET A 389 -0.12 -5.27 7.90
CA MET A 389 0.97 -4.28 8.04
C MET A 389 2.00 -4.74 9.08
N LYS A 390 1.56 -5.10 10.28
CA LYS A 390 2.46 -5.57 11.35
C LYS A 390 3.16 -6.88 11.03
N GLN A 391 2.47 -7.83 10.40
CA GLN A 391 3.06 -9.09 9.96
C GLN A 391 4.18 -8.92 8.92
N ASN A 392 4.19 -7.77 8.22
CA ASN A 392 5.16 -7.41 7.19
C ASN A 392 6.08 -6.25 7.61
N ASN A 393 6.28 -6.07 8.92
CA ASN A 393 7.25 -5.13 9.51
C ASN A 393 6.99 -3.63 9.22
N ILE A 394 5.80 -3.27 8.76
CA ILE A 394 5.39 -1.86 8.64
C ILE A 394 5.17 -1.30 10.05
N ASN A 395 5.77 -0.15 10.34
CA ASN A 395 5.72 0.47 11.68
C ASN A 395 4.98 1.81 11.70
N ALA A 396 4.59 2.36 10.54
CA ALA A 396 3.95 3.66 10.46
C ALA A 396 2.89 3.74 9.35
N ILE A 397 1.88 4.60 9.56
CA ILE A 397 0.85 4.95 8.59
C ILE A 397 0.83 6.47 8.41
N ARG A 398 0.66 6.93 7.18
CA ARG A 398 0.22 8.29 6.86
C ARG A 398 -1.23 8.20 6.35
N THR A 399 -2.15 8.96 6.96
CA THR A 399 -3.56 9.00 6.55
C THR A 399 -3.71 9.89 5.32
N CYS A 400 -3.45 9.33 4.14
CA CYS A 400 -3.46 10.07 2.88
C CYS A 400 -4.91 10.30 2.38
N HIS A 401 -5.38 11.52 2.14
CA HIS A 401 -4.82 12.83 2.55
C HIS A 401 -5.87 13.61 3.34
N TYR A 402 -6.34 12.97 4.40
CA TYR A 402 -7.45 13.41 5.24
C TYR A 402 -7.53 12.58 6.52
N PRO A 403 -8.26 13.06 7.55
CA PRO A 403 -8.48 12.30 8.77
C PRO A 403 -9.41 11.10 8.53
N ASP A 404 -8.96 9.91 8.93
CA ASP A 404 -9.73 8.66 8.88
C ASP A 404 -10.81 8.63 9.99
N THR A 405 -11.63 7.58 10.06
CA THR A 405 -12.51 7.34 11.22
C THR A 405 -11.72 7.15 12.52
N SER A 406 -12.23 7.62 13.67
CA SER A 406 -11.52 7.58 14.96
C SER A 406 -10.98 6.18 15.37
N LEU A 407 -11.61 5.11 14.87
CA LEU A 407 -11.22 3.74 15.17
C LEU A 407 -9.78 3.41 14.74
N ILE A 408 -9.26 3.96 13.63
CA ILE A 408 -7.88 3.64 13.21
C ILE A 408 -6.87 4.09 14.24
N TYR A 409 -7.04 5.27 14.84
CA TYR A 409 -6.09 5.82 15.79
C TYR A 409 -6.07 5.01 17.08
N GLN A 410 -7.25 4.62 17.57
CA GLN A 410 -7.41 3.71 18.71
C GLN A 410 -6.70 2.36 18.45
N LEU A 411 -6.90 1.78 17.26
CA LEU A 411 -6.27 0.53 16.90
C LEU A 411 -4.76 0.67 16.68
N CYS A 412 -4.28 1.80 16.16
CA CYS A 412 -2.84 2.06 16.04
C CYS A 412 -2.18 2.25 17.40
N ASP A 413 -2.88 2.83 18.39
CA ASP A 413 -2.41 2.90 19.77
C ASP A 413 -2.23 1.48 20.34
N GLU A 414 -3.21 0.58 20.12
CA GLU A 414 -3.20 -0.80 20.62
C GLU A 414 -2.22 -1.71 19.90
N TYR A 415 -2.18 -1.63 18.57
CA TYR A 415 -1.33 -2.48 17.73
C TYR A 415 0.12 -1.97 17.76
N GLY A 416 0.33 -0.70 18.08
CA GLY A 416 1.63 -0.02 18.09
C GLY A 416 2.06 0.42 16.70
N ILE A 417 1.33 1.29 16.03
CA ILE A 417 1.71 1.81 14.71
C ILE A 417 1.86 3.32 14.84
N TYR A 418 3.00 3.87 14.42
CA TYR A 418 3.22 5.31 14.40
C TYR A 418 2.34 5.97 13.34
N MET A 419 1.89 7.19 13.56
CA MET A 419 1.03 7.89 12.62
C MET A 419 1.54 9.29 12.28
N ILE A 420 1.44 9.62 11.00
CA ILE A 420 1.26 10.98 10.51
C ILE A 420 -0.24 11.15 10.29
N ASP A 421 -0.86 12.07 11.02
CA ASP A 421 -2.26 12.40 10.82
C ASP A 421 -2.38 13.70 10.00
N GLU A 422 -3.10 13.63 8.89
CA GLU A 422 -3.06 14.66 7.85
C GLU A 422 -4.39 15.38 7.69
N THR A 423 -4.30 16.71 7.68
CA THR A 423 -5.47 17.58 7.46
C THR A 423 -6.04 17.33 6.08
N ASN A 424 -7.37 17.31 5.96
CA ASN A 424 -8.05 17.27 4.67
C ASN A 424 -7.76 18.57 3.88
N LEU A 425 -6.69 18.56 3.10
CA LEU A 425 -6.30 19.65 2.22
C LEU A 425 -5.48 19.08 1.06
N GLU A 426 -6.09 19.07 -0.12
CA GLU A 426 -5.39 18.88 -1.38
C GLU A 426 -6.04 19.70 -2.48
N SER A 427 -5.24 20.42 -3.27
CA SER A 427 -5.73 21.31 -4.32
C SER A 427 -4.90 21.16 -5.60
N HIS A 428 -4.55 19.92 -5.94
CA HIS A 428 -3.57 19.53 -6.94
C HIS A 428 -3.79 20.22 -8.28
N GLY A 429 -5.01 20.13 -8.83
CA GLY A 429 -5.35 20.72 -10.12
C GLY A 429 -5.19 22.24 -10.18
N SER A 430 -5.24 22.94 -9.03
CA SER A 430 -5.11 24.40 -9.00
C SER A 430 -3.68 24.88 -9.21
N TRP A 431 -2.67 24.12 -8.76
CA TRP A 431 -1.26 24.48 -8.88
C TRP A 431 -0.52 23.74 -9.97
N ASP A 432 -0.98 22.55 -10.40
CA ASP A 432 -0.45 21.88 -11.60
C ASP A 432 -0.54 22.81 -12.83
N VAL A 433 -1.69 23.47 -13.02
CA VAL A 433 -1.85 24.49 -14.07
C VAL A 433 -0.84 25.63 -13.91
N ALA A 434 -0.53 26.03 -12.68
CA ALA A 434 0.46 27.07 -12.40
C ALA A 434 1.89 26.62 -12.72
N GLU A 435 2.22 25.33 -12.64
CA GLU A 435 3.53 24.82 -13.07
C GLU A 435 3.76 25.03 -14.57
N PHE A 436 2.74 24.82 -15.40
CA PHE A 436 2.84 25.00 -16.85
C PHE A 436 2.72 26.47 -17.28
N THR A 437 1.81 27.22 -16.66
CA THR A 437 1.49 28.60 -17.08
C THR A 437 2.36 29.66 -16.40
N LYS A 438 2.94 29.32 -15.23
CA LYS A 438 3.58 30.26 -14.30
C LYS A 438 2.63 31.36 -13.77
N ASP A 439 1.32 31.14 -13.90
CA ASP A 439 0.29 32.00 -13.33
C ASP A 439 -0.26 31.38 -12.03
N TYR A 440 0.12 31.97 -10.90
CA TYR A 440 -0.29 31.52 -9.57
C TYR A 440 -1.61 32.14 -9.09
N THR A 441 -2.33 32.87 -9.96
CA THR A 441 -3.56 33.59 -9.59
C THR A 441 -4.63 32.68 -9.02
N HIS A 442 -4.71 31.44 -9.52
CA HIS A 442 -5.76 30.47 -9.17
C HIS A 442 -5.32 29.39 -8.18
N VAL A 443 -4.07 29.42 -7.69
CA VAL A 443 -3.62 28.47 -6.66
C VAL A 443 -4.33 28.77 -5.35
N VAL A 444 -4.98 27.78 -4.76
CA VAL A 444 -5.62 27.84 -3.43
C VAL A 444 -4.98 26.81 -2.50
N PRO A 445 -4.94 27.00 -1.18
CA PRO A 445 -5.24 28.26 -0.47
C PRO A 445 -4.11 29.30 -0.66
N HIS A 446 -2.85 28.87 -0.77
CA HIS A 446 -1.67 29.70 -0.99
C HIS A 446 -1.58 30.94 -0.09
N ASN A 447 -1.80 32.14 -0.66
CA ASN A 447 -1.74 33.44 0.03
C ASN A 447 -3.10 34.16 -0.09
N LYS A 448 -4.21 33.45 0.12
CA LYS A 448 -5.57 33.94 -0.15
C LYS A 448 -6.40 33.94 1.14
N PRO A 449 -6.49 35.08 1.86
CA PRO A 449 -7.11 35.15 3.18
C PRO A 449 -8.58 34.71 3.19
N GLU A 450 -9.29 34.75 2.07
CA GLU A 450 -10.65 34.22 1.95
C GLU A 450 -10.77 32.69 2.12
N TRP A 451 -9.65 31.93 2.04
CA TRP A 451 -9.58 30.49 2.31
C TRP A 451 -8.99 30.16 3.68
N LEU A 452 -8.31 31.11 4.34
CA LEU A 452 -7.58 30.87 5.58
C LEU A 452 -8.48 30.29 6.68
N ASP A 453 -9.67 30.87 6.88
CA ASP A 453 -10.53 30.49 7.99
C ASP A 453 -11.00 29.03 7.88
N MET A 454 -11.39 28.58 6.69
CA MET A 454 -11.78 27.18 6.50
C MET A 454 -10.60 26.22 6.67
N MET A 455 -9.39 26.61 6.26
CA MET A 455 -8.20 25.78 6.42
C MET A 455 -7.78 25.62 7.89
N LEU A 456 -7.84 26.71 8.67
CA LEU A 456 -7.61 26.66 10.12
C LEU A 456 -8.67 25.82 10.83
N ASP A 457 -9.92 25.87 10.38
CA ASP A 457 -11.01 25.06 10.93
C ASP A 457 -10.80 23.56 10.67
N ARG A 458 -10.39 23.16 9.47
CA ARG A 458 -10.04 21.75 9.16
C ARG A 458 -8.88 21.25 10.02
N ALA A 459 -7.79 22.02 10.09
CA ALA A 459 -6.63 21.69 10.92
C ALA A 459 -6.99 21.59 12.41
N ASN A 460 -7.81 22.53 12.92
CA ASN A 460 -8.29 22.48 14.29
C ASN A 460 -9.21 21.29 14.53
N SER A 461 -10.12 20.96 13.61
CA SER A 461 -11.09 19.88 13.77
C SER A 461 -10.41 18.52 13.88
N MET A 462 -9.43 18.23 13.00
CA MET A 462 -8.56 17.06 13.13
C MET A 462 -7.81 17.06 14.46
N TYR A 463 -7.10 18.14 14.79
CA TYR A 463 -6.34 18.23 16.03
C TYR A 463 -7.22 17.98 17.26
N GLN A 464 -8.38 18.63 17.35
CA GLN A 464 -9.24 18.50 18.51
C GLN A 464 -9.73 17.08 18.67
N ARG A 465 -10.14 16.42 17.58
CA ARG A 465 -10.62 15.04 17.58
C ARG A 465 -9.53 14.08 18.07
N ASP A 466 -8.30 14.22 17.55
CA ASP A 466 -7.30 13.14 17.59
C ASP A 466 -6.11 13.39 18.55
N LYS A 467 -6.02 14.56 19.20
CA LYS A 467 -4.89 15.00 20.04
C LYS A 467 -4.43 14.03 21.15
N ASN A 468 -5.28 13.10 21.58
CA ASN A 468 -5.01 12.21 22.71
C ASN A 468 -4.33 10.89 22.31
N HIS A 469 -4.24 10.56 21.02
CA HIS A 469 -3.66 9.30 20.55
C HIS A 469 -2.12 9.29 20.63
N PRO A 470 -1.48 8.40 21.43
CA PRO A 470 -0.02 8.27 21.47
C PRO A 470 0.59 7.85 20.14
N ALA A 471 -0.15 7.14 19.28
CA ALA A 471 0.27 6.73 17.95
C ALA A 471 0.66 7.89 17.04
N ILE A 472 -0.06 9.01 17.11
CA ILE A 472 0.18 10.17 16.26
C ILE A 472 1.47 10.86 16.71
N LEU A 473 2.50 10.85 15.87
CA LEU A 473 3.77 11.51 16.16
C LEU A 473 3.89 12.86 15.47
N ILE A 474 3.24 13.01 14.33
CA ILE A 474 3.38 14.15 13.42
C ILE A 474 1.99 14.59 12.95
N TRP A 475 1.74 15.89 12.97
CA TRP A 475 0.59 16.52 12.32
C TRP A 475 0.99 16.97 10.92
N SER A 476 0.18 16.71 9.90
CA SER A 476 0.42 17.25 8.57
C SER A 476 -0.62 18.30 8.16
N CYS A 477 -0.14 19.38 7.55
CA CYS A 477 -1.00 20.46 7.06
C CYS A 477 -1.84 20.05 5.84
N GLY A 478 -1.49 18.98 5.13
CA GLY A 478 -2.15 18.56 3.89
C GLY A 478 -1.17 17.99 2.88
N ASN A 479 -1.63 17.77 1.66
CA ASN A 479 -0.89 17.21 0.54
C ASN A 479 -0.97 18.14 -0.67
N GLU A 480 0.07 18.13 -1.52
CA GLU A 480 0.07 18.73 -2.87
C GLU A 480 -0.84 19.97 -3.04
N SER A 481 -0.59 20.99 -2.21
CA SER A 481 -1.35 22.24 -2.18
C SER A 481 -0.44 23.46 -2.33
N PHE A 482 0.67 23.25 -3.08
CA PHE A 482 1.73 24.24 -3.28
C PHE A 482 2.37 24.69 -1.95
N GLY A 483 2.58 25.97 -1.71
CA GLY A 483 2.94 26.52 -0.39
C GLY A 483 2.19 27.82 -0.12
N GLY A 484 2.69 28.67 0.78
CA GLY A 484 2.12 29.99 1.05
C GLY A 484 1.75 30.25 2.51
N LYS A 485 1.27 31.47 2.77
CA LYS A 485 0.99 31.96 4.13
C LYS A 485 -0.13 31.17 4.81
N ASP A 486 -1.18 30.78 4.10
CA ASP A 486 -2.34 30.16 4.75
C ASP A 486 -1.97 28.80 5.37
N ILE A 487 -1.17 28.01 4.64
CA ILE A 487 -0.62 26.74 5.13
C ILE A 487 0.41 26.95 6.24
N TYR A 488 1.19 28.03 6.17
CA TYR A 488 2.07 28.42 7.26
C TYR A 488 1.28 28.70 8.55
N GLU A 489 0.16 29.42 8.49
CA GLU A 489 -0.69 29.68 9.66
C GLU A 489 -1.31 28.37 10.22
N MET A 490 -1.69 27.41 9.37
CA MET A 490 -2.10 26.06 9.83
C MET A 490 -0.98 25.39 10.64
N SER A 491 0.26 25.48 10.17
CA SER A 491 1.41 24.92 10.89
C SER A 491 1.67 25.61 12.24
N GLN A 492 1.41 26.92 12.33
CA GLN A 492 1.52 27.66 13.59
C GLN A 492 0.41 27.27 14.56
N LEU A 493 -0.80 26.99 14.07
CA LEU A 493 -1.90 26.48 14.87
C LEU A 493 -1.53 25.15 15.55
N PHE A 494 -0.96 24.19 14.81
CA PHE A 494 -0.50 22.94 15.41
C PHE A 494 0.57 23.18 16.48
N ARG A 495 1.61 23.98 16.21
CA ARG A 495 2.67 24.26 17.20
C ARG A 495 2.16 24.99 18.45
N LYS A 496 1.17 25.89 18.29
CA LYS A 496 0.52 26.57 19.42
C LYS A 496 -0.29 25.59 20.27
N ASN A 497 -1.02 24.70 19.63
CA ASN A 497 -1.91 23.76 20.29
C ASN A 497 -1.16 22.56 20.90
N ASP A 498 -0.07 22.12 20.28
CA ASP A 498 0.65 20.90 20.62
C ASP A 498 2.17 21.04 20.46
N SER A 499 2.86 21.19 21.59
CA SER A 499 4.32 21.22 21.65
C SER A 499 4.96 19.83 21.76
N THR A 500 4.17 18.75 21.67
CA THR A 500 4.61 17.36 21.94
C THR A 500 4.75 16.52 20.68
N ARG A 501 4.37 17.10 19.53
CA ARG A 501 4.42 16.50 18.19
C ARG A 501 5.08 17.48 17.23
N LEU A 502 5.54 16.96 16.09
CA LEU A 502 6.13 17.76 15.02
C LEU A 502 5.11 18.04 13.92
N VAL A 503 5.40 19.03 13.07
CA VAL A 503 4.52 19.43 11.95
C VAL A 503 5.20 19.13 10.62
N HIS A 504 4.46 18.49 9.71
CA HIS A 504 4.89 18.06 8.38
C HIS A 504 4.11 18.79 7.28
N TYR A 505 4.83 19.22 6.25
CA TYR A 505 4.22 19.61 4.98
C TYR A 505 5.24 19.46 3.84
N GLU A 506 4.86 18.74 2.79
CA GLU A 506 5.72 18.42 1.63
C GLU A 506 5.85 19.60 0.68
N GLY A 507 4.75 20.30 0.38
CA GLY A 507 4.65 21.28 -0.71
C GLY A 507 5.59 22.50 -0.62
N LEU A 508 6.34 22.62 0.49
CA LEU A 508 7.54 23.47 0.57
C LEU A 508 8.55 23.19 -0.54
N PHE A 509 8.54 21.99 -1.13
CA PHE A 509 9.33 21.67 -2.32
C PHE A 509 9.07 22.67 -3.46
N HIS A 510 7.80 23.07 -3.67
CA HIS A 510 7.40 24.02 -4.71
C HIS A 510 7.52 25.48 -4.28
N ASP A 511 7.22 25.81 -3.02
CA ASP A 511 7.30 27.18 -2.49
C ASP A 511 7.94 27.26 -1.09
N ARG A 512 9.17 27.78 -1.04
CA ARG A 512 9.94 27.98 0.20
C ARG A 512 9.74 29.36 0.86
N SER A 513 8.77 30.17 0.41
CA SER A 513 8.50 31.50 0.99
C SER A 513 8.24 31.47 2.50
N TYR A 514 7.69 30.36 3.00
CA TYR A 514 7.47 30.08 4.42
C TYR A 514 8.12 28.75 4.83
N ASN A 515 9.44 28.66 4.69
CA ASN A 515 10.21 27.42 4.91
C ASN A 515 10.05 26.80 6.32
N ASP A 516 9.59 27.56 7.31
CA ASP A 516 9.31 27.08 8.68
C ASP A 516 7.94 26.41 8.82
N THR A 517 7.22 26.17 7.72
CA THR A 517 5.94 25.43 7.74
C THR A 517 6.13 23.99 8.26
N SER A 518 7.20 23.31 7.85
CA SER A 518 7.52 21.93 8.23
C SER A 518 8.75 21.83 9.12
N ASP A 519 8.76 20.95 10.12
CA ASP A 519 9.91 20.68 11.00
C ASP A 519 10.92 19.69 10.38
N MET A 520 10.57 19.07 9.24
CA MET A 520 11.40 18.15 8.46
C MET A 520 11.39 18.55 6.97
N GLU A 521 12.41 18.15 6.23
CA GLU A 521 12.31 18.11 4.76
C GLU A 521 11.53 16.84 4.38
N SER A 522 10.57 17.01 3.48
CA SER A 522 9.76 15.93 2.94
C SER A 522 9.61 16.13 1.44
N GLN A 523 9.76 15.05 0.67
CA GLN A 523 9.59 15.05 -0.79
C GLN A 523 8.94 13.75 -1.24
N MET A 524 8.21 13.80 -2.34
CA MET A 524 7.59 12.65 -3.00
C MET A 524 8.50 12.12 -4.11
N TYR A 525 8.75 10.81 -4.11
CA TYR A 525 9.47 10.08 -5.16
C TYR A 525 10.89 10.57 -5.56
N PRO A 526 11.73 11.15 -4.67
CA PRO A 526 13.10 11.47 -5.03
C PRO A 526 13.93 10.19 -5.13
N SER A 527 14.79 10.07 -6.15
CA SER A 527 15.79 9.00 -6.18
C SER A 527 16.73 9.07 -4.98
N VAL A 528 17.30 7.93 -4.56
CA VAL A 528 18.29 7.87 -3.48
C VAL A 528 19.48 8.82 -3.71
N GLU A 529 19.90 8.97 -4.96
CA GLU A 529 20.94 9.91 -5.36
C GLU A 529 20.52 11.37 -5.15
N ALA A 530 19.27 11.72 -5.49
CA ALA A 530 18.72 13.07 -5.25
C ALA A 530 18.61 13.39 -3.76
N ILE A 531 18.22 12.43 -2.92
CA ILE A 531 18.18 12.60 -1.46
C ILE A 531 19.60 12.90 -0.92
N LYS A 532 20.60 12.12 -1.36
CA LYS A 532 22.00 12.37 -0.96
C LYS A 532 22.49 13.72 -1.43
N GLU A 533 22.15 14.14 -2.64
CA GLU A 533 22.51 15.45 -3.17
C GLU A 533 21.85 16.58 -2.38
N PHE A 534 20.58 16.42 -2.00
CA PHE A 534 19.87 17.38 -1.16
C PHE A 534 20.54 17.52 0.21
N LEU A 535 20.73 16.40 0.92
CA LEU A 535 21.32 16.41 2.26
C LEU A 535 22.77 16.90 2.29
N ALA A 536 23.52 16.72 1.19
CA ALA A 536 24.85 17.30 1.06
C ALA A 536 24.83 18.84 0.93
N LYS A 537 23.72 19.42 0.48
CA LYS A 537 23.52 20.87 0.33
C LYS A 537 22.84 21.50 1.55
N ASP A 538 21.86 20.81 2.12
CA ASP A 538 21.07 21.25 3.27
C ASP A 538 20.73 20.05 4.18
N ASP A 539 21.37 20.00 5.34
CA ASP A 539 21.13 19.02 6.41
C ASP A 539 20.48 19.65 7.65
N SER A 540 19.94 20.86 7.52
CA SER A 540 19.36 21.62 8.64
C SER A 540 18.18 20.90 9.29
N LYS A 541 17.43 20.12 8.49
CA LYS A 541 16.29 19.30 8.92
C LYS A 541 16.54 17.82 8.57
N PRO A 542 15.95 16.86 9.31
CA PRO A 542 15.93 15.48 8.85
C PRO A 542 15.06 15.36 7.59
N PHE A 543 15.32 14.33 6.80
CA PHE A 543 14.63 14.04 5.55
C PHE A 543 13.77 12.78 5.70
N ILE A 544 12.53 12.85 5.25
CA ILE A 544 11.68 11.68 5.04
C ILE A 544 11.09 11.72 3.62
N CYS A 545 10.77 10.57 3.05
CA CYS A 545 9.89 10.54 1.89
C CYS A 545 8.45 10.34 2.39
N CYS A 546 7.60 11.37 2.31
CA CYS A 546 6.17 11.18 2.58
C CYS A 546 5.54 10.20 1.58
N GLU A 547 6.12 10.05 0.39
CA GLU A 547 5.78 9.03 -0.59
C GLU A 547 7.05 8.54 -1.29
N TYR A 548 7.23 7.23 -1.38
CA TYR A 548 8.28 6.62 -2.20
C TYR A 548 7.87 5.23 -2.69
N THR A 549 8.67 4.69 -3.61
CA THR A 549 8.50 3.34 -4.15
C THR A 549 7.08 3.05 -4.66
N HIS A 550 6.60 3.90 -5.57
CA HIS A 550 5.25 3.85 -6.13
C HIS A 550 4.86 2.43 -6.56
N ALA A 551 3.83 1.85 -5.94
CA ALA A 551 3.54 0.44 -5.96
C ALA A 551 2.48 0.03 -7.00
N MET A 552 2.18 0.89 -7.99
CA MET A 552 1.26 0.61 -9.09
C MET A 552 1.58 -0.68 -9.86
N GLY A 553 0.59 -1.56 -9.96
CA GLY A 553 0.74 -2.86 -10.63
C GLY A 553 1.92 -3.68 -10.08
N ASN A 554 2.76 -4.20 -10.98
CA ASN A 554 4.01 -4.90 -10.67
C ASN A 554 5.19 -3.92 -10.54
N SER A 555 5.49 -3.52 -9.30
CA SER A 555 6.45 -2.46 -8.96
C SER A 555 7.28 -2.78 -7.70
N CYS A 556 7.71 -1.78 -6.93
CA CYS A 556 8.57 -1.84 -5.74
C CYS A 556 9.98 -2.37 -6.03
N GLY A 557 10.53 -2.09 -7.20
CA GLY A 557 11.90 -2.40 -7.58
C GLY A 557 12.90 -1.52 -6.84
N ALA A 558 14.07 -2.06 -6.54
CA ALA A 558 15.18 -1.34 -5.92
C ALA A 558 14.88 -0.69 -4.55
N MET A 559 13.75 -1.03 -3.90
CA MET A 559 13.35 -0.51 -2.58
C MET A 559 14.48 -0.62 -1.54
N HIS A 560 15.30 -1.67 -1.61
CA HIS A 560 16.45 -1.87 -0.73
C HIS A 560 17.44 -0.70 -0.73
N LYS A 561 17.59 0.05 -1.83
CA LYS A 561 18.47 1.22 -1.88
C LYS A 561 18.04 2.31 -0.89
N TYR A 562 16.73 2.52 -0.74
CA TYR A 562 16.19 3.46 0.25
C TYR A 562 16.36 2.92 1.66
N THR A 563 16.07 1.64 1.91
CA THR A 563 16.21 1.10 3.27
C THR A 563 17.67 1.01 3.71
N ASP A 564 18.60 0.70 2.81
CA ASP A 564 20.05 0.72 3.07
C ASP A 564 20.55 2.16 3.34
N LEU A 565 19.91 3.18 2.74
CA LEU A 565 20.21 4.58 3.05
C LEU A 565 19.93 4.91 4.52
N THR A 566 18.90 4.32 5.13
CA THR A 566 18.56 4.58 6.56
C THR A 566 19.65 4.13 7.54
N ASP A 567 20.50 3.20 7.13
CA ASP A 567 21.65 2.70 7.89
C ASP A 567 22.90 3.58 7.72
N THR A 568 23.00 4.29 6.59
CA THR A 568 24.22 5.00 6.17
C THR A 568 24.11 6.53 6.25
N GLU A 569 22.89 7.06 6.20
CA GLU A 569 22.58 8.49 6.27
C GLU A 569 21.70 8.79 7.49
N PRO A 570 22.29 9.24 8.62
CA PRO A 570 21.55 9.51 9.85
C PRO A 570 20.40 10.52 9.69
N LYS A 571 20.51 11.48 8.76
CA LYS A 571 19.46 12.48 8.53
C LYS A 571 18.28 11.94 7.72
N TYR A 572 18.45 10.85 6.99
CA TYR A 572 17.36 10.20 6.26
C TYR A 572 16.64 9.18 7.15
N GLN A 573 15.45 9.55 7.64
CA GLN A 573 14.70 8.76 8.64
C GLN A 573 13.60 7.90 8.04
N GLY A 574 13.74 7.50 6.77
CA GLY A 574 12.84 6.56 6.09
C GLY A 574 11.73 7.26 5.32
N GLY A 575 10.62 6.55 5.10
CA GLY A 575 9.52 7.06 4.30
C GLY A 575 8.30 6.16 4.29
N PHE A 576 7.31 6.52 3.48
CA PHE A 576 6.02 5.84 3.38
C PHE A 576 5.76 5.37 1.95
N ILE A 577 5.56 4.07 1.77
CA ILE A 577 5.24 3.47 0.46
C ILE A 577 3.94 4.09 -0.07
N TRP A 578 3.87 4.44 -1.36
CA TRP A 578 2.60 4.75 -2.03
C TRP A 578 2.13 3.54 -2.87
N ASP A 579 1.07 2.83 -2.51
CA ASP A 579 0.29 2.95 -1.27
C ASP A 579 -0.09 1.56 -0.72
N TYR A 580 -0.96 1.52 0.31
CA TYR A 580 -1.33 0.27 0.96
C TYR A 580 -2.27 -0.59 0.12
N ILE A 581 -3.33 -0.02 -0.46
CA ILE A 581 -4.49 -0.76 -0.97
C ILE A 581 -4.94 -0.24 -2.34
N ASP A 582 -5.14 -1.15 -3.31
CA ASP A 582 -5.68 -0.73 -4.61
C ASP A 582 -7.08 -0.13 -4.44
N GLN A 583 -7.27 1.13 -4.85
CA GLN A 583 -8.59 1.75 -4.93
C GLN A 583 -9.33 1.19 -6.15
N SER A 584 -10.10 0.13 -5.92
CA SER A 584 -10.84 -0.59 -6.95
C SER A 584 -12.24 -0.93 -6.49
N ILE A 585 -13.25 -0.88 -7.35
CA ILE A 585 -14.65 -1.12 -6.99
C ILE A 585 -15.13 -2.42 -7.63
N TYR A 586 -15.82 -3.28 -6.86
CA TYR A 586 -16.42 -4.49 -7.45
C TYR A 586 -17.50 -4.12 -8.47
N LYS A 587 -17.37 -4.68 -9.68
CA LYS A 587 -18.35 -4.54 -10.75
C LYS A 587 -18.57 -5.88 -11.45
N LYS A 588 -19.73 -6.03 -12.09
CA LYS A 588 -20.04 -7.20 -12.92
C LYS A 588 -19.77 -6.93 -14.39
N ASP A 589 -19.10 -7.87 -15.05
CA ASP A 589 -18.91 -7.87 -16.49
C ASP A 589 -20.23 -8.17 -17.23
N ARG A 590 -20.18 -8.16 -18.57
CA ARG A 590 -21.35 -8.46 -19.43
C ARG A 590 -21.92 -9.88 -19.26
N TYR A 591 -21.24 -10.77 -18.55
CA TYR A 591 -21.64 -12.15 -18.27
C TYR A 591 -22.03 -12.36 -16.80
N GLY A 592 -22.03 -11.31 -15.98
CA GLY A 592 -22.39 -11.34 -14.57
C GLY A 592 -21.28 -11.80 -13.62
N LYS A 593 -20.02 -11.90 -14.09
CA LYS A 593 -18.87 -12.22 -13.25
C LYS A 593 -18.29 -10.95 -12.63
N GLU A 594 -17.92 -11.03 -11.37
CA GLU A 594 -17.31 -9.91 -10.65
C GLU A 594 -15.85 -9.71 -11.06
N PHE A 595 -15.45 -8.45 -11.16
CA PHE A 595 -14.08 -7.99 -11.39
C PHE A 595 -13.85 -6.69 -10.60
N GLN A 596 -12.57 -6.31 -10.47
CA GLN A 596 -12.16 -5.05 -9.85
C GLN A 596 -12.11 -3.96 -10.91
N ALA A 597 -13.03 -3.00 -10.84
CA ALA A 597 -13.13 -1.87 -11.75
C ALA A 597 -12.31 -0.68 -11.25
N TYR A 598 -11.81 0.12 -12.19
CA TYR A 598 -11.07 1.35 -11.95
C TYR A 598 -11.67 2.52 -12.75
N GLY A 599 -10.99 3.67 -12.78
CA GLY A 599 -11.47 4.85 -13.48
C GLY A 599 -11.89 4.60 -14.93
N GLY A 600 -13.03 5.16 -15.29
CA GLY A 600 -13.60 5.10 -16.63
C GLY A 600 -14.46 3.88 -16.92
N ASP A 601 -14.48 2.89 -16.02
CA ASP A 601 -15.38 1.74 -16.12
C ASP A 601 -16.84 2.12 -15.80
N PHE A 602 -17.12 3.24 -15.15
CA PHE A 602 -18.47 3.67 -14.77
C PHE A 602 -19.11 4.63 -15.80
N GLY A 603 -18.41 4.91 -16.91
CA GLY A 603 -18.86 5.80 -17.98
C GLY A 603 -18.65 7.30 -17.69
N GLU A 604 -18.00 7.61 -16.57
CA GLU A 604 -17.53 8.93 -16.17
C GLU A 604 -16.37 9.41 -17.05
N ARG A 605 -16.28 10.72 -17.30
CA ARG A 605 -15.07 11.38 -17.84
C ARG A 605 -15.07 12.83 -17.33
N PRO A 606 -13.92 13.49 -17.09
CA PRO A 606 -12.55 12.96 -17.23
C PRO A 606 -12.23 11.82 -16.25
N THR A 607 -11.16 11.07 -16.54
CA THR A 607 -10.68 9.97 -15.68
C THR A 607 -9.22 9.63 -15.98
N ASP A 608 -8.51 9.17 -14.94
CA ASP A 608 -7.10 8.73 -14.99
C ASP A 608 -6.95 7.20 -14.89
N TYR A 609 -8.04 6.47 -15.18
CA TYR A 609 -8.04 5.01 -15.38
C TYR A 609 -7.51 4.21 -14.19
N ASN A 610 -6.52 3.33 -14.40
CA ASN A 610 -5.99 2.40 -13.40
C ASN A 610 -4.94 3.03 -12.48
N PHE A 611 -4.70 4.34 -12.58
CA PHE A 611 -3.83 5.07 -11.65
C PHE A 611 -4.35 5.02 -10.21
N SER A 612 -5.58 4.53 -10.00
CA SER A 612 -6.15 4.21 -8.68
C SER A 612 -5.59 2.93 -8.04
N GLY A 613 -4.81 2.12 -8.77
CA GLY A 613 -4.33 0.80 -8.34
C GLY A 613 -2.87 0.78 -7.92
N ASN A 614 -2.58 1.39 -6.78
CA ASN A 614 -1.22 1.62 -6.29
C ASN A 614 -0.82 0.72 -5.11
N GLY A 615 -1.63 -0.29 -4.77
CA GLY A 615 -1.56 -0.97 -3.49
C GLY A 615 -0.51 -2.08 -3.41
N ILE A 616 0.20 -2.18 -2.29
CA ILE A 616 0.94 -3.39 -1.91
C ILE A 616 0.04 -4.54 -1.44
N ALA A 617 -1.24 -4.26 -1.18
CA ALA A 617 -2.32 -5.23 -0.96
C ALA A 617 -3.43 -5.05 -2.02
N TYR A 618 -4.12 -6.15 -2.32
CA TYR A 618 -5.20 -6.14 -3.30
C TYR A 618 -6.47 -5.48 -2.73
N GLY A 619 -7.11 -4.59 -3.49
CA GLY A 619 -8.32 -3.87 -3.06
C GLY A 619 -9.46 -4.76 -2.57
N GLY A 620 -9.67 -5.91 -3.24
CA GLY A 620 -10.78 -6.82 -2.98
C GLY A 620 -10.70 -7.56 -1.64
N ASP A 621 -9.90 -8.62 -1.58
CA ASP A 621 -9.80 -9.46 -0.38
C ASP A 621 -8.76 -8.94 0.63
N ARG A 622 -8.06 -7.83 0.34
CA ARG A 622 -7.00 -7.24 1.18
C ARG A 622 -5.81 -8.17 1.40
N GLU A 623 -5.66 -9.23 0.61
CA GLU A 623 -4.51 -10.11 0.72
C GLU A 623 -3.23 -9.41 0.22
N PRO A 624 -2.06 -9.76 0.78
CA PRO A 624 -0.79 -9.23 0.28
C PRO A 624 -0.56 -9.54 -1.19
N SER A 625 -0.11 -8.54 -1.95
CA SER A 625 0.40 -8.79 -3.30
C SER A 625 1.80 -9.42 -3.25
N PRO A 626 2.32 -9.97 -4.36
CA PRO A 626 3.68 -10.51 -4.42
C PRO A 626 4.79 -9.50 -4.06
N LYS A 627 4.50 -8.19 -4.13
CA LYS A 627 5.42 -7.11 -3.71
C LYS A 627 5.72 -7.18 -2.20
N MET A 628 4.77 -7.64 -1.39
CA MET A 628 4.86 -7.62 0.07
C MET A 628 6.04 -8.44 0.63
N GLN A 629 6.47 -9.50 -0.07
CA GLN A 629 7.65 -10.29 0.35
C GLN A 629 8.91 -9.42 0.44
N GLU A 630 9.06 -8.47 -0.49
CA GLU A 630 10.21 -7.58 -0.57
C GLU A 630 10.08 -6.46 0.47
N VAL A 631 8.88 -5.93 0.66
CA VAL A 631 8.57 -4.95 1.72
C VAL A 631 8.92 -5.54 3.09
N LYS A 632 8.43 -6.74 3.40
CA LYS A 632 8.69 -7.43 4.68
C LYS A 632 10.18 -7.57 4.96
N PHE A 633 10.95 -7.98 3.95
CA PHE A 633 12.39 -8.17 4.09
C PHE A 633 13.12 -6.84 4.31
N ASN A 634 12.86 -5.84 3.46
CA ASN A 634 13.53 -4.54 3.57
C ASN A 634 13.16 -3.80 4.87
N TYR A 635 11.97 -4.05 5.42
CA TYR A 635 11.52 -3.47 6.68
C TYR A 635 11.87 -4.30 7.93
N GLN A 636 12.52 -5.45 7.82
CA GLN A 636 12.86 -6.24 9.02
C GLN A 636 13.81 -5.49 9.97
N ASN A 637 13.55 -5.60 11.29
CA ASN A 637 14.38 -4.96 12.32
C ASN A 637 15.57 -5.81 12.77
N ILE A 638 15.69 -7.05 12.29
CA ILE A 638 16.83 -7.91 12.61
C ILE A 638 17.51 -8.29 11.31
N THR A 639 18.75 -7.84 11.13
CA THR A 639 19.58 -8.26 10.00
C THR A 639 20.46 -9.43 10.44
N ALA A 640 20.34 -10.56 9.74
CA ALA A 640 21.19 -11.72 9.92
C ALA A 640 22.17 -11.84 8.75
N GLU A 641 23.40 -11.39 8.96
CA GLU A 641 24.51 -11.60 8.02
C GLU A 641 25.05 -13.03 8.22
N VAL A 642 24.55 -13.97 7.41
CA VAL A 642 24.87 -15.39 7.53
C VAL A 642 26.11 -15.75 6.70
N THR A 643 26.97 -16.62 7.23
CA THR A 643 28.07 -17.25 6.51
C THR A 643 27.94 -18.79 6.59
N ALA A 644 28.93 -19.53 6.11
CA ALA A 644 28.93 -20.99 6.23
C ALA A 644 29.05 -21.50 7.68
N ASP A 645 29.59 -20.69 8.59
CA ASP A 645 30.00 -21.11 9.94
C ASP A 645 29.51 -20.16 11.06
N THR A 646 29.16 -18.93 10.72
CA THR A 646 28.73 -17.89 11.67
C THR A 646 27.49 -17.13 11.18
N VAL A 647 26.84 -16.43 12.11
CA VAL A 647 25.88 -15.39 11.80
C VAL A 647 26.19 -14.16 12.64
N LYS A 648 26.29 -13.01 11.98
CA LYS A 648 26.33 -11.70 12.66
C LYS A 648 24.92 -11.13 12.67
N VAL A 649 24.39 -10.94 13.88
CA VAL A 649 23.04 -10.45 14.13
C VAL A 649 23.12 -8.97 14.49
N LEU A 650 22.49 -8.13 13.69
CA LEU A 650 22.34 -6.69 13.94
C LEU A 650 20.90 -6.45 14.37
N ASN A 651 20.71 -5.94 15.58
CA ASN A 651 19.40 -5.58 16.10
C ASN A 651 19.13 -4.10 15.83
N LYS A 652 18.24 -3.81 14.89
CA LYS A 652 17.77 -2.47 14.52
C LYS A 652 16.51 -2.04 15.28
N ASN A 653 15.94 -2.91 16.13
CA ASN A 653 14.88 -2.51 17.06
C ASN A 653 15.43 -1.43 18.02
N LEU A 654 14.55 -0.52 18.43
CA LEU A 654 14.85 0.59 19.33
C LEU A 654 14.73 0.20 20.80
N PHE A 655 13.81 -0.72 21.12
CA PHE A 655 13.45 -1.06 22.49
C PHE A 655 13.42 -2.57 22.77
N VAL A 656 13.32 -3.43 21.75
CA VAL A 656 13.21 -4.90 21.92
C VAL A 656 14.54 -5.64 21.70
N ASN A 657 14.89 -6.55 22.62
CA ASN A 657 16.04 -7.46 22.51
C ASN A 657 15.70 -8.69 21.66
N THR A 658 16.70 -9.25 20.98
CA THR A 658 16.52 -10.46 20.16
C THR A 658 16.26 -11.74 20.94
N ASP A 659 16.48 -11.77 22.26
CA ASP A 659 16.11 -12.90 23.12
C ASP A 659 14.59 -13.07 23.31
N THR A 660 13.79 -12.10 22.87
CA THR A 660 12.32 -12.20 22.81
C THR A 660 11.82 -13.02 21.62
N PHE A 661 12.71 -13.41 20.69
CA PHE A 661 12.38 -14.19 19.49
C PHE A 661 13.03 -15.58 19.51
N ASP A 662 12.36 -16.54 18.89
CA ASP A 662 12.93 -17.86 18.61
C ASP A 662 13.77 -17.77 17.34
N CYS A 663 15.09 -17.88 17.48
CA CYS A 663 16.01 -17.92 16.36
C CYS A 663 16.26 -19.37 15.92
N LYS A 664 16.03 -19.66 14.64
CA LYS A 664 16.16 -20.99 14.01
C LYS A 664 17.20 -20.93 12.91
N VAL A 665 18.10 -21.92 12.90
CA VAL A 665 19.10 -22.11 11.84
C VAL A 665 18.76 -23.37 11.05
N THR A 666 18.46 -23.20 9.77
CA THR A 666 18.09 -24.28 8.84
C THR A 666 19.19 -24.47 7.79
N LEU A 667 19.68 -25.70 7.67
CA LEU A 667 20.61 -26.15 6.63
C LEU A 667 19.83 -26.99 5.60
N ALA A 668 19.91 -26.60 4.34
CA ALA A 668 19.42 -27.41 3.23
C ALA A 668 20.55 -27.78 2.27
N LYS A 669 20.46 -28.96 1.64
CA LYS A 669 21.33 -29.44 0.57
C LYS A 669 20.50 -29.60 -0.70
N ASN A 670 20.89 -28.94 -1.79
CA ASN A 670 20.18 -28.93 -3.07
C ASN A 670 18.67 -28.64 -2.88
N GLY A 671 18.36 -27.64 -2.05
CA GLY A 671 17.00 -27.22 -1.71
C GLY A 671 16.23 -28.13 -0.74
N LYS A 672 16.78 -29.29 -0.33
CA LYS A 672 16.15 -30.19 0.67
C LYS A 672 16.70 -29.90 2.06
N VAL A 673 15.82 -29.55 3.00
CA VAL A 673 16.20 -29.36 4.41
C VAL A 673 16.77 -30.65 4.98
N ILE A 674 17.99 -30.57 5.50
CA ILE A 674 18.68 -31.71 6.14
C ILE A 674 18.79 -31.52 7.66
N ARG A 675 18.73 -30.28 8.15
CA ARG A 675 18.83 -29.99 9.58
C ARG A 675 18.19 -28.64 9.92
N THR A 676 17.51 -28.57 11.05
CA THR A 676 17.06 -27.32 11.68
C THR A 676 17.38 -27.39 13.17
N GLU A 677 17.97 -26.33 13.71
CA GLU A 677 18.36 -26.23 15.12
C GLU A 677 18.00 -24.85 15.66
N ALA A 678 17.80 -24.75 16.97
CA ALA A 678 17.66 -23.45 17.64
C ALA A 678 19.03 -22.80 17.87
N LEU A 679 19.07 -21.47 17.88
CA LEU A 679 20.22 -20.67 18.27
C LEU A 679 19.77 -19.63 19.30
N GLU A 680 20.32 -19.68 20.50
CA GLU A 680 20.00 -18.66 21.51
C GLU A 680 20.67 -17.33 21.14
N THR A 681 19.86 -16.31 20.89
CA THR A 681 20.29 -14.94 20.62
C THR A 681 19.90 -14.03 21.76
N ALA A 682 20.75 -13.03 22.04
CA ALA A 682 20.56 -11.98 23.03
C ALA A 682 21.44 -10.81 22.59
N VAL A 683 20.81 -9.89 21.88
CA VAL A 683 21.43 -8.72 21.24
C VAL A 683 20.55 -7.55 21.59
N GLU A 684 21.11 -6.65 22.40
CA GLU A 684 20.41 -5.44 22.84
C GLU A 684 19.95 -4.58 21.66
N PRO A 685 18.92 -3.75 21.84
CA PRO A 685 18.52 -2.75 20.84
C PRO A 685 19.71 -1.96 20.30
N LEU A 686 19.70 -1.67 19.00
CA LEU A 686 20.75 -0.91 18.29
C LEU A 686 22.18 -1.48 18.44
N SER A 687 22.31 -2.78 18.71
CA SER A 687 23.59 -3.44 18.94
C SER A 687 23.82 -4.59 17.96
N THR A 688 25.04 -5.12 17.94
CA THR A 688 25.45 -6.20 17.03
C THR A 688 26.22 -7.28 17.79
N LYS A 689 26.01 -8.54 17.43
CA LYS A 689 26.75 -9.67 17.99
C LYS A 689 26.90 -10.80 16.98
N GLU A 690 28.04 -11.49 17.03
CA GLU A 690 28.30 -12.67 16.19
C GLU A 690 28.12 -13.96 16.99
N TYR A 691 27.53 -14.97 16.34
CA TYR A 691 27.29 -16.30 16.88
C TYR A 691 27.89 -17.35 15.95
N LYS A 692 28.36 -18.46 16.54
CA LYS A 692 28.66 -19.67 15.77
C LYS A 692 27.36 -20.39 15.44
N LEU A 693 27.27 -20.96 14.24
CA LEU A 693 26.13 -21.79 13.88
C LEU A 693 26.13 -23.09 14.72
N PRO A 694 24.95 -23.67 15.02
CA PRO A 694 24.81 -24.87 15.85
C PRO A 694 25.33 -26.16 15.19
N PHE A 695 25.86 -26.05 13.97
CA PHE A 695 26.49 -27.13 13.22
C PHE A 695 27.68 -26.59 12.42
N GLY A 696 28.67 -27.45 12.18
CA GLY A 696 29.80 -27.11 11.32
C GLY A 696 29.41 -27.09 9.84
N LYS A 697 30.20 -26.39 9.03
CA LYS A 697 30.09 -26.38 7.56
C LYS A 697 30.04 -27.80 6.99
N ALA A 698 29.11 -28.03 6.06
CA ALA A 698 28.99 -29.30 5.37
C ALA A 698 30.14 -29.46 4.36
N GLU A 699 30.66 -30.69 4.22
CA GLU A 699 31.80 -31.01 3.35
C GLU A 699 31.45 -31.95 2.18
N ALA A 700 30.25 -32.54 2.18
CA ALA A 700 29.83 -33.39 1.07
C ALA A 700 29.46 -32.53 -0.15
N VAL A 701 29.78 -33.01 -1.35
CA VAL A 701 29.50 -32.30 -2.62
C VAL A 701 28.02 -31.92 -2.73
N GLY A 702 27.76 -30.67 -3.11
CA GLY A 702 26.42 -30.12 -3.29
C GLY A 702 26.34 -28.61 -3.05
N GLU A 703 25.18 -28.03 -3.35
CA GLU A 703 24.84 -26.67 -2.98
C GLU A 703 24.13 -26.65 -1.64
N TYR A 704 24.56 -25.80 -0.72
CA TYR A 704 23.99 -25.67 0.61
C TYR A 704 23.44 -24.27 0.83
N THR A 705 22.29 -24.21 1.51
CA THR A 705 21.74 -22.96 2.02
C THR A 705 21.69 -23.01 3.54
N VAL A 706 22.16 -21.95 4.18
CA VAL A 706 22.01 -21.71 5.63
C VAL A 706 21.04 -20.55 5.78
N THR A 707 19.88 -20.81 6.39
CA THR A 707 18.88 -19.78 6.69
C THR A 707 18.83 -19.57 8.19
N VAL A 708 19.00 -18.33 8.64
CA VAL A 708 18.79 -17.93 10.03
C VAL A 708 17.53 -17.07 10.08
N SER A 709 16.51 -17.50 10.82
CA SER A 709 15.22 -16.81 10.90
C SER A 709 14.80 -16.55 12.34
N PHE A 710 14.11 -15.43 12.57
CA PHE A 710 13.60 -15.00 13.88
C PHE A 710 12.08 -15.08 13.88
N HIS A 711 11.53 -15.73 14.90
CA HIS A 711 10.10 -15.97 15.03
C HIS A 711 9.57 -15.46 16.36
N LEU A 712 8.29 -15.05 16.41
CA LEU A 712 7.64 -14.70 17.67
C LEU A 712 7.64 -15.89 18.64
N LYS A 713 8.12 -15.68 19.87
CA LYS A 713 8.01 -16.67 20.96
C LYS A 713 6.58 -16.82 21.47
N GLU A 714 5.87 -15.69 21.53
CA GLU A 714 4.55 -15.56 22.11
C GLU A 714 3.58 -14.98 21.09
N GLU A 715 2.31 -15.30 21.27
CA GLU A 715 1.23 -14.71 20.48
C GLU A 715 1.12 -13.20 20.75
N LYS A 716 0.84 -12.46 19.68
CA LYS A 716 0.54 -11.03 19.70
C LYS A 716 -0.85 -10.82 19.08
N VAL A 717 -1.50 -9.70 19.39
CA VAL A 717 -2.80 -9.33 18.79
C VAL A 717 -2.82 -9.40 17.26
N TRP A 718 -1.66 -9.20 16.63
CA TRP A 718 -1.51 -9.18 15.18
C TRP A 718 -0.93 -10.45 14.55
N ALA A 719 -0.39 -11.39 15.31
CA ALA A 719 0.14 -12.65 14.78
C ALA A 719 0.32 -13.73 15.86
N SER A 720 0.13 -14.99 15.46
CA SER A 720 0.37 -16.14 16.34
C SER A 720 1.87 -16.34 16.65
N ALA A 721 2.15 -17.01 17.76
CA ALA A 721 3.50 -17.51 18.07
C ALA A 721 4.04 -18.35 16.89
N GLY A 722 5.32 -18.20 16.58
CA GLY A 722 5.98 -18.85 15.45
C GLY A 722 5.96 -18.06 14.14
N HIS A 723 5.25 -16.93 14.05
CA HIS A 723 5.32 -16.04 12.89
C HIS A 723 6.76 -15.54 12.66
N GLU A 724 7.28 -15.67 11.44
CA GLU A 724 8.61 -15.20 11.08
C GLU A 724 8.61 -13.69 10.86
N ILE A 725 9.44 -12.95 11.60
CA ILE A 725 9.58 -11.49 11.47
C ILE A 725 10.80 -11.09 10.63
N ALA A 726 11.84 -11.91 10.58
CA ALA A 726 13.09 -11.59 9.90
C ALA A 726 13.83 -12.86 9.50
N PHE A 727 14.61 -12.79 8.42
CA PHE A 727 15.57 -13.84 8.08
C PHE A 727 16.80 -13.29 7.36
N GLY A 728 17.85 -14.10 7.34
CA GLY A 728 18.99 -13.99 6.42
C GLY A 728 19.36 -15.36 5.87
N GLN A 729 19.88 -15.40 4.65
CA GLN A 729 20.26 -16.65 3.99
C GLN A 729 21.63 -16.52 3.31
N TYR A 730 22.44 -17.56 3.43
CA TYR A 730 23.72 -17.69 2.75
C TYR A 730 23.77 -18.98 1.94
N VAL A 731 24.32 -18.91 0.73
CA VAL A 731 24.45 -20.04 -0.20
C VAL A 731 25.92 -20.32 -0.44
N TYR A 732 26.34 -21.58 -0.35
CA TYR A 732 27.70 -22.00 -0.72
C TYR A 732 27.68 -23.35 -1.45
N GLN A 733 28.70 -23.57 -2.28
CA GLN A 733 28.90 -24.85 -2.96
C GLN A 733 30.14 -25.56 -2.45
N VAL A 734 30.00 -26.88 -2.27
CA VAL A 734 31.12 -27.78 -2.03
C VAL A 734 31.39 -28.56 -3.31
N LYS A 735 32.57 -28.33 -3.91
CA LYS A 735 33.01 -28.99 -5.14
C LYS A 735 33.82 -30.24 -4.82
N GLU A 736 33.83 -31.20 -5.73
CA GLU A 736 34.65 -32.41 -5.62
C GLU A 736 36.14 -32.05 -5.67
N ALA A 737 36.95 -32.62 -4.78
CA ALA A 737 38.40 -32.38 -4.75
C ALA A 737 39.07 -33.14 -5.91
N VAL A 738 39.40 -32.43 -6.99
CA VAL A 738 40.17 -33.02 -8.10
C VAL A 738 41.59 -33.32 -7.61
N SER A 739 41.94 -34.60 -7.50
CA SER A 739 43.30 -35.02 -7.15
C SER A 739 44.31 -34.60 -8.24
N ASN A 740 45.33 -33.84 -7.84
CA ASN A 740 46.40 -33.29 -8.66
C ASN A 740 47.05 -34.28 -9.66
N GLY A 741 47.13 -33.87 -10.93
CA GLY A 741 47.86 -34.61 -11.98
C GLY A 741 48.03 -33.92 -13.33
N LYS A 742 48.52 -32.67 -13.37
CA LYS A 742 49.11 -31.92 -14.51
C LYS A 742 48.29 -31.65 -15.81
N SER A 743 47.97 -30.35 -15.94
CA SER A 743 47.87 -29.43 -17.10
C SER A 743 46.81 -29.58 -18.21
N ASP A 744 46.08 -28.46 -18.34
CA ASP A 744 45.41 -27.85 -19.49
C ASP A 744 44.18 -28.53 -20.09
N SER A 745 43.04 -28.35 -19.41
CA SER A 745 41.76 -27.84 -19.94
C SER A 745 40.67 -28.06 -18.87
N ALA A 746 40.07 -26.98 -18.40
CA ALA A 746 39.05 -27.00 -17.35
C ALA A 746 37.67 -27.15 -17.99
N GLU A 747 37.12 -28.36 -18.00
CA GLU A 747 35.70 -28.60 -18.22
C GLU A 747 35.30 -29.98 -17.66
N THR A 748 34.15 -30.03 -16.98
CA THR A 748 33.39 -31.21 -16.55
C THR A 748 33.79 -31.89 -15.23
N ALA A 749 32.99 -31.67 -14.17
CA ALA A 749 32.58 -32.70 -13.20
C ALA A 749 31.57 -32.11 -12.18
N ILE A 750 30.26 -32.32 -12.43
CA ILE A 750 29.23 -32.35 -11.38
C ILE A 750 28.37 -33.57 -11.66
N ILE A 751 28.55 -34.64 -10.89
CA ILE A 751 27.58 -35.73 -10.77
C ILE A 751 27.48 -36.09 -9.29
N ALA A 752 26.33 -35.84 -8.68
CA ALA A 752 25.81 -36.68 -7.61
C ALA A 752 24.28 -36.50 -7.44
N GLU A 753 23.60 -37.64 -7.37
CA GLU A 753 22.18 -37.86 -7.02
C GLU A 753 21.12 -37.58 -8.11
N LYS A 754 21.30 -38.25 -9.26
CA LYS A 754 20.19 -38.67 -10.13
C LYS A 754 19.47 -39.88 -9.51
N ASP A 755 18.33 -39.67 -8.86
CA ASP A 755 17.27 -40.69 -8.80
C ASP A 755 16.60 -40.76 -10.18
N VAL A 756 17.28 -41.38 -11.14
CA VAL A 756 16.81 -42.24 -12.25
C VAL A 756 18.09 -42.77 -12.89
N CYS A 757 18.32 -44.07 -12.77
CA CYS A 757 19.48 -44.75 -13.33
C CYS A 757 19.51 -44.65 -14.87
N VAL A 758 20.49 -43.95 -15.44
CA VAL A 758 21.34 -44.45 -16.53
C VAL A 758 22.71 -43.80 -16.38
N SER A 759 23.75 -44.60 -16.17
CA SER A 759 25.15 -44.18 -16.18
C SER A 759 25.53 -43.55 -17.52
N ASP A 760 26.23 -42.41 -17.51
CA ASP A 760 26.71 -41.70 -18.71
C ASP A 760 27.63 -42.57 -19.63
N ALA A 761 28.04 -43.75 -19.16
CA ALA A 761 28.88 -44.71 -19.90
C ALA A 761 28.17 -45.51 -21.01
N PHE A 762 26.86 -45.36 -21.23
CA PHE A 762 26.10 -46.15 -22.22
C PHE A 762 25.09 -45.35 -23.07
N VAL A 763 25.21 -44.03 -23.16
CA VAL A 763 24.33 -43.23 -24.03
C VAL A 763 24.78 -43.40 -25.48
N LYS A 764 24.06 -44.22 -26.26
CA LYS A 764 24.32 -44.39 -27.70
C LYS A 764 24.17 -43.04 -28.40
N LYS A 765 25.11 -42.70 -29.29
CA LYS A 765 25.01 -41.51 -30.17
C LYS A 765 23.63 -41.49 -30.84
N PRO A 766 22.90 -40.36 -30.82
CA PRO A 766 21.62 -40.28 -31.48
C PRO A 766 21.78 -40.38 -33.00
N GLN A 767 20.82 -41.02 -33.65
CA GLN A 767 20.80 -41.14 -35.10
C GLN A 767 20.24 -39.86 -35.72
N ILE A 768 21.03 -39.20 -36.58
CA ILE A 768 20.53 -38.13 -37.44
C ILE A 768 19.88 -38.71 -38.71
N ILE A 769 18.73 -38.16 -39.08
CA ILE A 769 17.94 -38.50 -40.25
C ILE A 769 17.86 -37.26 -41.13
N ARG A 770 18.51 -37.29 -42.29
CA ARG A 770 18.54 -36.15 -43.22
C ARG A 770 17.47 -36.30 -44.30
N SER A 771 16.66 -35.26 -44.47
CA SER A 771 15.70 -35.12 -45.56
C SER A 771 15.72 -33.69 -46.08
N THR A 772 15.16 -33.45 -47.27
CA THR A 772 15.13 -32.11 -47.90
C THR A 772 14.41 -31.08 -47.05
N HIS A 773 13.30 -31.46 -46.42
CA HIS A 773 12.44 -30.51 -45.70
C HIS A 773 12.62 -30.55 -44.19
N ASN A 774 13.16 -31.64 -43.64
CA ASN A 774 13.28 -31.87 -42.21
C ASN A 774 14.60 -32.57 -41.86
N ILE A 775 15.10 -32.30 -40.66
CA ILE A 775 16.23 -32.98 -40.03
C ILE A 775 15.69 -33.65 -38.76
N GLY A 776 15.74 -34.97 -38.70
CA GLY A 776 15.36 -35.74 -37.52
C GLY A 776 16.59 -36.11 -36.69
N VAL A 777 16.45 -36.14 -35.36
CA VAL A 777 17.44 -36.70 -34.43
C VAL A 777 16.72 -37.68 -33.51
N ARG A 778 17.07 -38.96 -33.59
CA ARG A 778 16.35 -40.05 -32.93
C ARG A 778 17.26 -40.80 -31.97
N GLY A 779 16.77 -41.03 -30.76
CA GLY A 779 17.35 -41.96 -29.79
C GLY A 779 16.43 -43.15 -29.52
N GLU A 780 16.70 -43.86 -28.42
CA GLU A 780 15.92 -45.05 -28.04
C GLU A 780 14.49 -44.71 -27.62
N HIS A 781 14.32 -43.62 -26.87
CA HIS A 781 13.04 -43.22 -26.29
C HIS A 781 12.54 -41.86 -26.77
N PHE A 782 13.25 -41.20 -27.69
CA PHE A 782 12.89 -39.87 -28.15
C PHE A 782 13.10 -39.69 -29.65
N GLU A 783 12.37 -38.73 -30.20
CA GLU A 783 12.54 -38.23 -31.56
C GLU A 783 12.39 -36.70 -31.54
N VAL A 784 13.41 -36.02 -32.03
CA VAL A 784 13.43 -34.56 -32.22
C VAL A 784 13.37 -34.28 -33.71
N MET A 785 12.48 -33.40 -34.14
CA MET A 785 12.37 -33.01 -35.55
C MET A 785 12.54 -31.51 -35.73
N PHE A 786 13.43 -31.15 -36.64
CA PHE A 786 13.67 -29.78 -37.07
C PHE A 786 13.13 -29.59 -38.48
N SER A 787 12.43 -28.49 -38.74
CA SER A 787 11.95 -28.14 -40.07
C SER A 787 12.86 -27.12 -40.73
N VAL A 788 13.33 -27.45 -41.94
CA VAL A 788 14.07 -26.52 -42.80
C VAL A 788 13.13 -25.46 -43.37
N LEU A 789 11.88 -25.83 -43.67
CA LEU A 789 10.88 -24.94 -44.27
C LEU A 789 10.29 -23.94 -43.27
N ASN A 790 10.03 -24.39 -42.04
CA ASN A 790 9.42 -23.56 -40.99
C ASN A 790 10.45 -22.92 -40.06
N GLY A 791 11.70 -23.42 -40.08
CA GLY A 791 12.83 -22.86 -39.35
C GLY A 791 12.71 -23.03 -37.84
N GLY A 792 13.07 -24.20 -37.35
CA GLY A 792 13.18 -24.50 -35.93
C GLY A 792 12.80 -25.93 -35.56
N LEU A 793 12.78 -26.20 -34.25
CA LEU A 793 12.37 -27.45 -33.62
C LEU A 793 10.84 -27.58 -33.65
N VAL A 794 10.30 -28.43 -34.53
CA VAL A 794 8.85 -28.57 -34.79
C VAL A 794 8.19 -29.71 -34.04
N SER A 795 8.97 -30.65 -33.48
CA SER A 795 8.46 -31.77 -32.69
C SER A 795 9.53 -32.25 -31.72
N TYR A 796 9.12 -32.53 -30.49
CA TYR A 796 9.92 -33.22 -29.48
C TYR A 796 9.05 -34.30 -28.84
N LYS A 797 9.23 -35.54 -29.33
CA LYS A 797 8.55 -36.71 -28.77
C LYS A 797 9.44 -37.39 -27.78
N TYR A 798 8.94 -37.62 -26.57
CA TYR A 798 9.61 -38.39 -25.54
C TYR A 798 8.68 -39.47 -25.02
N ALA A 799 9.16 -40.71 -24.96
CA ALA A 799 8.37 -41.91 -24.66
C ALA A 799 7.05 -42.00 -25.47
N GLY A 800 7.07 -41.54 -26.72
CA GLY A 800 5.92 -41.56 -27.63
C GLY A 800 4.90 -40.44 -27.44
N LYS A 801 5.09 -39.51 -26.50
CA LYS A 801 4.23 -38.33 -26.31
C LYS A 801 4.89 -37.09 -26.92
N GLU A 802 4.15 -36.36 -27.74
CA GLU A 802 4.56 -35.02 -28.20
C GLU A 802 4.54 -34.07 -27.01
N MET A 803 5.63 -33.33 -26.81
CA MET A 803 5.73 -32.43 -25.67
C MET A 803 5.39 -31.00 -26.02
N ILE A 804 5.72 -30.51 -27.23
CA ILE A 804 5.54 -29.11 -27.63
C ILE A 804 4.36 -28.93 -28.59
N GLU A 805 3.67 -27.79 -28.49
CA GLU A 805 2.55 -27.41 -29.39
C GLU A 805 2.99 -26.38 -30.45
N ALA A 806 4.14 -25.73 -30.25
CA ALA A 806 4.71 -24.76 -31.18
C ALA A 806 6.24 -24.81 -31.19
N ILE A 807 6.84 -24.30 -32.29
CA ILE A 807 8.30 -24.12 -32.37
C ILE A 807 8.74 -23.19 -31.25
N PRO A 808 9.69 -23.59 -30.38
CA PRO A 808 10.29 -22.67 -29.41
C PRO A 808 11.00 -21.52 -30.12
N LYS A 809 10.78 -20.28 -29.66
CA LYS A 809 11.29 -19.07 -30.32
C LYS A 809 12.15 -18.25 -29.38
N PRO A 810 13.18 -17.54 -29.90
CA PRO A 810 13.79 -16.44 -29.16
C PRO A 810 12.72 -15.44 -28.71
N ASN A 811 12.82 -14.96 -27.48
CA ASN A 811 11.97 -13.92 -26.92
C ASN A 811 12.83 -12.80 -26.36
N PHE A 812 12.43 -11.57 -26.71
CA PHE A 812 13.08 -10.32 -26.31
C PHE A 812 12.12 -9.36 -25.61
N TRP A 813 10.89 -9.79 -25.32
CA TRP A 813 9.79 -8.94 -24.88
C TRP A 813 9.09 -9.47 -23.64
N ARG A 814 8.62 -8.55 -22.80
CA ARG A 814 7.69 -8.82 -21.68
C ARG A 814 6.41 -8.02 -21.86
N ALA A 815 5.31 -8.44 -21.24
CA ALA A 815 4.13 -7.60 -21.19
C ALA A 815 4.46 -6.34 -20.35
N PRO A 816 4.29 -5.11 -20.87
CA PRO A 816 4.63 -3.90 -20.13
C PRO A 816 3.93 -3.86 -18.76
N THR A 817 4.68 -3.52 -17.71
CA THR A 817 4.10 -3.13 -16.41
C THR A 817 3.59 -1.70 -16.46
N ASP A 818 2.83 -1.26 -15.45
CA ASP A 818 2.46 0.16 -15.32
C ASP A 818 3.69 1.09 -15.31
N ASN A 819 4.78 0.71 -14.64
CA ASN A 819 6.04 1.47 -14.68
C ASN A 819 6.63 1.54 -16.09
N ASP A 820 6.59 0.44 -16.84
CA ASP A 820 7.01 0.41 -18.25
C ASP A 820 6.14 1.37 -19.09
N CYS A 821 4.82 1.40 -18.85
CA CYS A 821 3.90 2.32 -19.51
C CYS A 821 4.22 3.78 -19.17
N GLY A 822 4.40 4.10 -17.89
CA GLY A 822 4.70 5.43 -17.38
C GLY A 822 5.96 6.04 -17.97
N ASN A 823 6.96 5.21 -18.27
CA ASN A 823 8.23 5.65 -18.84
C ASN A 823 8.35 5.43 -20.37
N LEU A 824 7.21 5.15 -21.03
CA LEU A 824 7.08 4.96 -22.47
C LEU A 824 7.94 3.83 -23.05
N MET A 825 8.18 2.78 -22.27
CA MET A 825 8.93 1.59 -22.66
C MET A 825 8.40 0.97 -23.96
N GLN A 826 7.08 0.92 -24.17
CA GLN A 826 6.52 0.34 -25.40
C GLN A 826 7.01 1.06 -26.65
N MET A 827 7.15 2.40 -26.58
CA MET A 827 7.66 3.20 -27.68
C MET A 827 9.18 3.04 -27.82
N ARG A 828 9.92 3.11 -26.71
CA ARG A 828 11.39 3.04 -26.70
C ARG A 828 11.90 1.70 -27.23
N TYR A 829 11.23 0.60 -26.90
CA TYR A 829 11.68 -0.76 -27.17
C TYR A 829 10.78 -1.54 -28.13
N ALA A 830 9.88 -0.85 -28.87
CA ALA A 830 8.90 -1.47 -29.80
C ALA A 830 9.52 -2.51 -30.76
N GLN A 831 10.75 -2.27 -31.22
CA GLN A 831 11.43 -3.19 -32.14
C GLN A 831 11.70 -4.57 -31.54
N TRP A 832 11.91 -4.66 -30.22
CA TRP A 832 12.08 -5.92 -29.51
C TRP A 832 10.78 -6.73 -29.46
N LYS A 833 9.62 -6.05 -29.33
CA LYS A 833 8.31 -6.70 -29.49
C LYS A 833 8.15 -7.29 -30.89
N VAL A 834 8.43 -6.50 -31.92
CA VAL A 834 8.34 -6.94 -33.32
C VAL A 834 9.32 -8.07 -33.59
N ALA A 835 10.52 -8.03 -33.00
CA ALA A 835 11.49 -9.12 -33.08
C ALA A 835 10.94 -10.40 -32.47
N SER A 836 10.41 -10.37 -31.25
CA SER A 836 9.81 -11.54 -30.58
C SER A 836 8.63 -12.16 -31.35
N MET A 837 7.80 -11.33 -31.99
CA MET A 837 6.62 -11.81 -32.72
C MET A 837 6.93 -12.31 -34.13
N TYR A 838 7.85 -11.65 -34.84
CA TYR A 838 7.96 -11.77 -36.30
C TYR A 838 9.37 -12.10 -36.80
N LEU A 839 10.31 -12.48 -35.91
CA LEU A 839 11.60 -13.01 -36.33
C LEU A 839 11.43 -14.21 -37.27
N SER A 840 12.28 -14.28 -38.29
CA SER A 840 12.18 -15.30 -39.34
C SER A 840 13.55 -15.73 -39.82
N HIS A 841 13.69 -17.01 -40.15
CA HIS A 841 14.89 -17.52 -40.83
C HIS A 841 14.88 -17.22 -42.34
N LYS A 842 13.84 -16.56 -42.87
CA LYS A 842 13.67 -16.21 -44.28
C LYS A 842 13.90 -14.72 -44.50
N GLU A 843 14.72 -14.37 -45.50
CA GLU A 843 15.01 -12.98 -45.84
C GLU A 843 13.91 -12.39 -46.74
N TYR A 844 12.91 -11.75 -46.12
CA TYR A 844 11.76 -11.17 -46.82
C TYR A 844 12.15 -10.10 -47.86
N ARG A 845 13.31 -9.44 -47.70
CA ARG A 845 13.76 -8.36 -48.61
C ARG A 845 14.25 -8.89 -49.97
N LYS A 846 14.45 -10.20 -50.10
CA LYS A 846 15.02 -10.84 -51.30
C LYS A 846 13.99 -11.61 -52.15
N GLY A 847 12.69 -11.27 -52.06
CA GLY A 847 11.63 -11.72 -52.96
C GLY A 847 10.50 -12.49 -52.28
N ALA A 848 9.47 -12.88 -53.05
CA ALA A 848 8.37 -13.70 -52.55
C ALA A 848 8.93 -15.03 -52.02
N TYR A 849 8.71 -15.30 -50.73
CA TYR A 849 9.28 -16.39 -49.91
C TYR A 849 10.71 -16.21 -49.39
N GLY A 850 11.53 -15.32 -49.96
CA GLY A 850 12.93 -15.05 -49.55
C GLY A 850 13.85 -16.28 -49.56
N PRO A 851 15.18 -16.15 -49.76
CA PRO A 851 16.08 -17.24 -49.43
C PRO A 851 16.01 -17.50 -47.91
N SER A 852 15.81 -18.76 -47.53
CA SER A 852 15.91 -19.20 -46.14
C SER A 852 17.37 -19.43 -45.76
N ASN A 853 17.78 -18.94 -44.60
CA ASN A 853 19.01 -19.40 -43.95
C ASN A 853 18.86 -20.90 -43.69
N SER A 854 19.62 -21.72 -44.43
CA SER A 854 19.63 -23.17 -44.21
C SER A 854 20.24 -23.46 -42.84
N PRO A 855 19.64 -24.34 -42.02
CA PRO A 855 20.21 -24.66 -40.72
C PRO A 855 21.58 -25.31 -40.88
N GLN A 856 22.51 -24.94 -40.01
CA GLN A 856 23.82 -25.55 -39.94
C GLN A 856 23.73 -26.82 -39.09
N THR A 857 24.30 -27.93 -39.55
CA THR A 857 24.30 -29.19 -38.81
C THR A 857 25.71 -29.68 -38.55
N GLU A 858 26.02 -29.97 -37.30
CA GLU A 858 27.31 -30.56 -36.88
C GLU A 858 27.02 -31.85 -36.11
N GLU A 859 27.76 -32.91 -36.44
CA GLU A 859 27.71 -34.17 -35.70
C GLU A 859 28.97 -34.32 -34.87
N THR A 860 28.81 -34.61 -33.59
CA THR A 860 29.90 -35.03 -32.72
C THR A 860 29.83 -36.54 -32.49
N ASP A 861 30.73 -37.08 -31.67
CA ASP A 861 30.68 -38.48 -31.24
C ASP A 861 29.50 -38.78 -30.30
N HIS A 862 28.91 -37.74 -29.69
CA HIS A 862 27.93 -37.88 -28.61
C HIS A 862 26.61 -37.11 -28.83
N SER A 863 26.58 -36.19 -29.79
CA SER A 863 25.46 -35.27 -30.01
C SER A 863 25.29 -34.88 -31.48
N VAL A 864 24.15 -34.26 -31.78
CA VAL A 864 23.87 -33.60 -33.05
C VAL A 864 23.47 -32.16 -32.78
N LYS A 865 24.22 -31.20 -33.33
CA LYS A 865 23.92 -29.77 -33.25
C LYS A 865 23.19 -29.30 -34.50
N VAL A 866 22.12 -28.52 -34.31
CA VAL A 866 21.36 -27.87 -35.37
C VAL A 866 21.19 -26.39 -35.02
N THR A 867 21.78 -25.51 -35.82
CA THR A 867 21.76 -24.05 -35.60
C THR A 867 20.91 -23.33 -36.64
N PHE A 868 19.98 -22.50 -36.16
CA PHE A 868 19.16 -21.62 -36.99
C PHE A 868 19.58 -20.16 -36.79
N THR A 869 19.85 -19.44 -37.88
CA THR A 869 20.03 -17.99 -37.88
C THR A 869 18.70 -17.31 -38.21
N TYR A 870 18.16 -16.57 -37.25
CA TYR A 870 16.94 -15.79 -37.39
C TYR A 870 17.25 -14.33 -37.66
N LEU A 871 16.68 -13.81 -38.74
CA LEU A 871 16.68 -12.40 -39.06
C LEU A 871 15.60 -11.71 -38.23
N MET A 872 16.00 -10.67 -37.52
CA MET A 872 15.10 -9.86 -36.72
C MET A 872 14.61 -8.65 -37.55
N PRO A 873 13.30 -8.37 -37.55
CA PRO A 873 12.69 -7.23 -38.25
C PRO A 873 12.97 -5.87 -37.56
N THR A 874 14.25 -5.60 -37.27
CA THR A 874 14.71 -4.38 -36.61
C THR A 874 15.31 -3.38 -37.61
N THR A 875 15.50 -2.14 -37.16
CA THR A 875 16.19 -1.05 -37.87
C THR A 875 17.23 -0.42 -36.94
N PRO A 876 18.54 -0.62 -37.19
CA PRO A 876 19.12 -1.38 -38.30
C PRO A 876 18.81 -2.90 -38.22
N ALA A 877 18.95 -3.59 -39.35
CA ALA A 877 18.70 -5.03 -39.41
C ALA A 877 19.69 -5.79 -38.52
N SER A 878 19.18 -6.74 -37.75
CA SER A 878 19.98 -7.58 -36.85
C SER A 878 19.57 -9.05 -36.97
N GLU A 879 20.38 -9.95 -36.41
CA GLU A 879 20.10 -11.37 -36.39
C GLU A 879 20.49 -12.00 -35.05
N CYS A 880 19.86 -13.12 -34.72
CA CYS A 880 20.26 -13.97 -33.61
C CYS A 880 20.39 -15.42 -34.09
N GLN A 881 21.08 -16.25 -33.32
CA GLN A 881 21.21 -17.68 -33.60
C GLN A 881 20.65 -18.50 -32.45
N LEU A 882 19.88 -19.53 -32.79
CA LEU A 882 19.37 -20.52 -31.84
C LEU A 882 19.90 -21.90 -32.23
N THR A 883 20.75 -22.44 -31.36
CA THR A 883 21.41 -23.74 -31.55
C THR A 883 20.77 -24.77 -30.63
N TYR A 884 20.45 -25.94 -31.18
CA TYR A 884 19.98 -27.10 -30.44
C TYR A 884 20.98 -28.24 -30.56
N GLU A 885 21.58 -28.64 -29.45
CA GLU A 885 22.45 -29.80 -29.33
C GLU A 885 21.70 -30.96 -28.67
N VAL A 886 21.40 -31.98 -29.46
CA VAL A 886 20.61 -33.15 -29.03
C VAL A 886 21.54 -34.29 -28.65
N PHE A 887 21.41 -34.78 -27.42
CA PHE A 887 22.18 -35.89 -26.87
C PHE A 887 21.40 -37.22 -26.96
N GLY A 888 22.12 -38.35 -26.85
CA GLY A 888 21.54 -39.68 -27.04
C GLY A 888 20.54 -40.15 -25.97
N ASP A 889 20.37 -39.40 -24.88
CA ASP A 889 19.39 -39.64 -23.82
C ASP A 889 18.12 -38.77 -23.97
N GLY A 890 18.08 -37.89 -24.98
CA GLY A 890 16.98 -36.98 -25.27
C GLY A 890 17.12 -35.60 -24.63
N LYS A 891 18.19 -35.32 -23.89
CA LYS A 891 18.52 -33.96 -23.44
C LYS A 891 18.81 -33.09 -24.67
N VAL A 892 18.28 -31.88 -24.68
CA VAL A 892 18.53 -30.87 -25.72
C VAL A 892 19.11 -29.64 -25.06
N LYS A 893 20.40 -29.39 -25.27
CA LYS A 893 21.02 -28.12 -24.88
C LYS A 893 20.71 -27.07 -25.93
N THR A 894 20.15 -25.96 -25.50
CA THR A 894 19.68 -24.86 -26.35
C THR A 894 20.50 -23.62 -26.03
N THR A 895 21.12 -23.03 -27.06
CA THR A 895 21.97 -21.85 -26.94
C THR A 895 21.44 -20.74 -27.84
N LEU A 896 21.03 -19.62 -27.24
CA LEU A 896 20.67 -18.38 -27.92
C LEU A 896 21.87 -17.43 -27.92
N THR A 897 22.25 -16.93 -29.09
CA THR A 897 23.30 -15.91 -29.23
C THR A 897 22.82 -14.73 -30.03
N TYR A 898 23.24 -13.54 -29.62
CA TYR A 898 22.96 -12.27 -30.27
C TYR A 898 24.15 -11.34 -30.11
N ASP A 899 24.53 -10.62 -31.15
CA ASP A 899 25.52 -9.56 -31.09
C ASP A 899 24.79 -8.21 -30.93
N PRO A 900 24.85 -7.57 -29.75
CA PRO A 900 24.11 -6.34 -29.48
C PRO A 900 24.37 -5.23 -30.48
N VAL A 901 23.27 -4.57 -30.88
CA VAL A 901 23.29 -3.44 -31.79
C VAL A 901 22.86 -2.21 -31.00
N LYS A 902 23.80 -1.27 -30.84
CA LYS A 902 23.64 -0.08 -29.99
C LYS A 902 22.36 0.71 -30.27
N GLU A 903 21.98 0.82 -31.54
CA GLU A 903 20.79 1.57 -31.97
C GLU A 903 19.46 0.94 -31.56
N LEU A 904 19.44 -0.34 -31.12
CA LEU A 904 18.23 -1.01 -30.67
C LEU A 904 17.93 -0.78 -29.17
N GLY A 905 18.84 -0.15 -28.44
CA GLY A 905 18.68 0.14 -27.01
C GLY A 905 18.67 -1.12 -26.13
N ASP A 906 18.25 -0.94 -24.89
CA ASP A 906 18.22 -2.03 -23.90
C ASP A 906 17.18 -3.09 -24.29
N THR A 907 17.50 -4.36 -23.98
CA THR A 907 16.61 -5.48 -24.27
C THR A 907 15.77 -5.83 -23.03
N PRO A 908 14.43 -5.84 -23.12
CA PRO A 908 13.56 -6.15 -21.97
C PRO A 908 13.73 -7.55 -21.39
N GLU A 909 13.90 -8.56 -22.24
CA GLU A 909 14.14 -9.96 -21.87
C GLU A 909 15.17 -10.57 -22.83
N PHE A 910 15.92 -11.59 -22.43
CA PHE A 910 16.73 -12.38 -23.36
C PHE A 910 16.57 -13.87 -23.09
N GLY A 911 15.68 -14.53 -23.83
CA GLY A 911 15.30 -15.92 -23.56
C GLY A 911 14.65 -16.68 -24.71
N VAL A 912 14.08 -17.83 -24.38
CA VAL A 912 13.36 -18.71 -25.30
C VAL A 912 11.98 -19.03 -24.72
N ILE A 913 10.95 -18.87 -25.55
CA ILE A 913 9.55 -19.16 -25.20
C ILE A 913 9.08 -20.48 -25.79
N PHE A 914 8.38 -21.27 -24.99
CA PHE A 914 7.79 -22.56 -25.33
C PHE A 914 6.26 -22.49 -25.18
N LYS A 915 5.54 -23.24 -26.01
CA LYS A 915 4.12 -23.53 -25.80
C LYS A 915 3.92 -25.03 -25.63
N PHE A 916 3.36 -25.39 -24.48
CA PHE A 916 2.94 -26.73 -24.13
C PHE A 916 1.42 -26.83 -24.13
N ASN A 917 0.91 -28.05 -24.21
CA ASN A 917 -0.50 -28.30 -23.97
C ASN A 917 -0.92 -27.78 -22.58
N ALA A 918 -2.11 -27.22 -22.44
CA ALA A 918 -2.61 -26.72 -21.16
C ALA A 918 -2.70 -27.80 -20.06
N ASP A 919 -2.72 -29.09 -20.42
CA ASP A 919 -2.66 -30.21 -19.46
C ASP A 919 -1.36 -30.25 -18.64
N TYR A 920 -0.29 -29.59 -19.10
CA TYR A 920 0.97 -29.48 -18.35
C TYR A 920 0.89 -28.30 -17.37
N ASP A 921 0.08 -28.46 -16.34
CA ASP A 921 -0.34 -27.38 -15.44
C ASP A 921 0.37 -27.36 -14.08
N ASN A 922 1.26 -28.33 -13.79
CA ASN A 922 2.00 -28.41 -12.53
C ASN A 922 3.43 -27.92 -12.72
N VAL A 923 3.83 -26.91 -11.94
CA VAL A 923 5.18 -26.33 -11.97
C VAL A 923 5.88 -26.67 -10.66
N GLN A 924 7.12 -27.15 -10.73
CA GLN A 924 8.01 -27.33 -9.58
C GLN A 924 9.38 -26.80 -9.94
N TRP A 925 10.01 -25.99 -9.08
CA TRP A 925 11.32 -25.42 -9.36
C TRP A 925 12.20 -25.35 -8.11
N TYR A 926 13.51 -25.34 -8.33
CA TYR A 926 14.50 -24.98 -7.31
C TYR A 926 15.06 -23.60 -7.65
N GLY A 927 14.67 -22.57 -6.91
CA GLY A 927 14.99 -21.17 -7.19
C GLY A 927 14.54 -20.23 -6.08
N LEU A 928 14.48 -18.93 -6.36
CA LEU A 928 14.08 -17.93 -5.36
C LEU A 928 12.56 -17.80 -5.26
N GLY A 929 12.04 -18.06 -4.05
CA GLY A 929 10.68 -17.73 -3.64
C GLY A 929 9.57 -18.56 -4.29
N GLU A 930 8.44 -18.65 -3.60
CA GLU A 930 7.19 -19.12 -4.17
C GLU A 930 6.51 -18.01 -4.99
N ALA A 931 6.49 -16.79 -4.45
CA ALA A 931 6.02 -15.60 -5.13
C ALA A 931 6.98 -15.17 -6.25
N GLU A 932 6.52 -14.27 -7.12
CA GLU A 932 7.35 -13.75 -8.22
C GLU A 932 8.52 -12.88 -7.76
N THR A 933 9.64 -12.97 -8.45
CA THR A 933 10.88 -12.23 -8.19
C THR A 933 11.43 -11.64 -9.49
N TYR A 934 12.11 -10.49 -9.38
CA TYR A 934 12.71 -9.76 -10.50
C TYR A 934 14.13 -9.31 -10.15
N ALA A 935 14.89 -8.88 -11.17
CA ALA A 935 16.30 -8.50 -11.02
C ALA A 935 16.55 -7.48 -9.88
N ASP A 936 15.64 -6.54 -9.70
CA ASP A 936 15.65 -5.47 -8.69
C ASP A 936 14.69 -5.71 -7.51
N ARG A 937 13.97 -6.84 -7.49
CA ARG A 937 12.98 -7.20 -6.46
C ARG A 937 13.03 -8.70 -6.12
N LYS A 938 14.03 -9.10 -5.34
CA LYS A 938 14.27 -10.51 -5.00
C LYS A 938 14.93 -10.77 -3.64
N LYS A 939 15.22 -9.73 -2.85
CA LYS A 939 15.95 -9.88 -1.57
C LYS A 939 15.11 -10.60 -0.53
N GLY A 940 13.79 -10.42 -0.56
CA GLY A 940 12.86 -11.08 0.34
C GLY A 940 12.54 -12.54 0.02
N ALA A 941 13.06 -13.07 -1.09
CA ALA A 941 12.84 -14.45 -1.49
C ALA A 941 13.95 -15.39 -0.98
N LYS A 942 13.55 -16.56 -0.50
CA LYS A 942 14.48 -17.63 -0.09
C LYS A 942 14.77 -18.57 -1.26
N LEU A 943 15.99 -19.07 -1.36
CA LEU A 943 16.31 -20.18 -2.25
C LEU A 943 15.72 -21.48 -1.66
N GLY A 944 14.89 -22.17 -2.44
CA GLY A 944 14.18 -23.37 -2.01
C GLY A 944 13.50 -24.12 -3.16
N ILE A 945 12.92 -25.29 -2.86
CA ILE A 945 12.10 -26.05 -3.81
C ILE A 945 10.64 -25.68 -3.58
N TYR A 946 10.00 -25.16 -4.62
CA TYR A 946 8.61 -24.69 -4.61
C TYR A 946 7.79 -25.43 -5.67
N GLN A 947 6.48 -25.49 -5.48
CA GLN A 947 5.56 -26.09 -6.44
C GLN A 947 4.18 -25.42 -6.38
N ASN A 948 3.56 -25.20 -7.54
CA ASN A 948 2.20 -24.67 -7.66
C ASN A 948 1.61 -25.03 -9.03
N LYS A 949 0.40 -24.55 -9.33
CA LYS A 949 -0.16 -24.61 -10.68
C LYS A 949 0.31 -23.43 -11.53
N VAL A 950 0.31 -23.63 -12.85
CA VAL A 950 0.57 -22.56 -13.83
C VAL A 950 -0.34 -21.34 -13.59
N VAL A 951 -1.61 -21.56 -13.26
CA VAL A 951 -2.58 -20.49 -12.98
C VAL A 951 -2.32 -19.75 -11.67
N ASP A 952 -1.68 -20.38 -10.69
CA ASP A 952 -1.34 -19.76 -9.40
C ASP A 952 -0.20 -18.72 -9.54
N ASN A 953 0.50 -18.72 -10.69
CA ASN A 953 1.55 -17.74 -10.99
C ASN A 953 1.02 -16.46 -11.65
N ILE A 954 -0.29 -16.38 -11.94
CA ILE A 954 -0.91 -15.13 -12.39
C ILE A 954 -1.16 -14.24 -11.18
N ALA A 955 -0.41 -13.14 -11.08
CA ALA A 955 -0.67 -12.11 -10.08
C ALA A 955 -1.98 -11.36 -10.42
N ARG A 956 -2.74 -10.99 -9.39
CA ARG A 956 -4.07 -10.38 -9.51
C ARG A 956 -4.01 -8.85 -9.69
N TYR A 957 -3.11 -8.37 -10.54
CA TYR A 957 -3.06 -6.95 -10.89
C TYR A 957 -4.35 -6.52 -11.61
N MET A 958 -4.81 -5.28 -11.38
CA MET A 958 -6.04 -4.78 -12.00
C MET A 958 -5.94 -4.80 -13.52
N VAL A 959 -4.79 -4.36 -14.06
CA VAL A 959 -4.44 -4.50 -15.47
C VAL A 959 -3.53 -5.72 -15.62
N PRO A 960 -3.88 -6.72 -16.45
CA PRO A 960 -2.99 -7.82 -16.76
C PRO A 960 -1.65 -7.35 -17.36
N GLN A 961 -0.55 -7.75 -16.73
CA GLN A 961 0.82 -7.32 -17.10
C GLN A 961 1.85 -8.43 -16.82
N GLU A 962 3.15 -8.17 -17.04
CA GLU A 962 4.21 -9.12 -16.68
C GLU A 962 4.06 -9.56 -15.22
N CYS A 963 4.04 -10.89 -15.01
CA CYS A 963 3.97 -11.52 -13.70
C CYS A 963 4.64 -12.90 -13.69
N GLY A 964 4.77 -13.50 -12.51
CA GLY A 964 5.11 -14.91 -12.33
C GLY A 964 6.57 -15.29 -12.57
N ALA A 965 7.46 -14.32 -12.86
CA ALA A 965 8.88 -14.56 -13.03
C ALA A 965 9.53 -15.12 -11.76
N LYS A 966 10.45 -16.07 -11.93
CA LYS A 966 11.27 -16.66 -10.87
C LYS A 966 12.74 -16.45 -11.20
N GLU A 967 13.44 -15.74 -10.33
CA GLU A 967 14.87 -15.48 -10.47
C GLU A 967 15.70 -16.62 -9.89
N GLU A 968 16.91 -16.74 -10.45
CA GLU A 968 17.91 -17.72 -10.05
C GLU A 968 17.36 -19.16 -9.97
N VAL A 969 16.65 -19.62 -10.99
CA VAL A 969 16.20 -21.02 -11.06
C VAL A 969 17.36 -21.92 -11.48
N ARG A 970 17.61 -22.98 -10.71
CA ARG A 970 18.61 -24.01 -11.04
C ARG A 970 18.02 -25.07 -11.96
N TRP A 971 16.81 -25.50 -11.64
CA TRP A 971 16.00 -26.39 -12.46
C TRP A 971 14.50 -26.15 -12.26
N ALA A 972 13.71 -26.50 -13.27
CA ALA A 972 12.25 -26.47 -13.23
C ALA A 972 11.63 -27.69 -13.93
N LYS A 973 10.43 -28.09 -13.50
CA LYS A 973 9.61 -29.14 -14.06
C LYS A 973 8.24 -28.58 -14.39
N VAL A 974 7.74 -28.89 -15.58
CA VAL A 974 6.38 -28.56 -16.00
C VAL A 974 5.71 -29.85 -16.45
N THR A 975 4.74 -30.32 -15.67
CA THR A 975 4.21 -31.69 -15.77
C THR A 975 2.69 -31.72 -15.79
N ASP A 976 2.15 -32.76 -16.43
CA ASP A 976 0.74 -33.11 -16.34
C ASP A 976 0.43 -33.86 -15.04
N ARG A 977 -0.86 -34.11 -14.78
CA ARG A 977 -1.33 -34.86 -13.59
C ARG A 977 -0.74 -36.26 -13.41
N LYS A 978 -0.11 -36.84 -14.43
CA LYS A 978 0.55 -38.16 -14.37
C LYS A 978 2.06 -38.05 -14.15
N GLY A 979 2.57 -36.84 -13.95
CA GLY A 979 4.00 -36.56 -13.78
C GLY A 979 4.79 -36.51 -15.08
N ARG A 980 4.13 -36.60 -16.25
CA ARG A 980 4.81 -36.55 -17.56
C ARG A 980 5.01 -35.09 -17.94
N GLY A 981 6.16 -34.72 -18.50
CA GLY A 981 6.43 -33.30 -18.74
C GLY A 981 7.77 -32.97 -19.34
N MET A 982 8.19 -31.74 -19.10
CA MET A 982 9.50 -31.22 -19.44
C MET A 982 10.25 -30.82 -18.18
N TYR A 983 11.51 -31.22 -18.10
CA TYR A 983 12.48 -30.75 -17.13
C TYR A 983 13.44 -29.76 -17.80
N PHE A 984 13.74 -28.66 -17.13
CA PHE A 984 14.64 -27.59 -17.57
C PHE A 984 15.75 -27.41 -16.55
N GLU A 985 16.98 -27.19 -17.01
CA GLU A 985 18.13 -26.92 -16.14
C GLU A 985 19.17 -26.04 -16.83
N MET A 986 19.99 -25.38 -16.03
CA MET A 986 21.19 -24.68 -16.48
C MET A 986 22.41 -25.26 -15.76
N ASP A 987 23.44 -25.65 -16.52
CA ASP A 987 24.64 -26.25 -15.96
C ASP A 987 25.56 -25.16 -15.40
N GLY A 988 25.82 -25.16 -14.09
CA GLY A 988 26.82 -24.29 -13.44
C GLY A 988 26.41 -22.82 -13.21
N GLU A 989 25.24 -22.40 -13.69
CA GLU A 989 24.65 -21.07 -13.52
C GLU A 989 23.14 -21.20 -13.22
N SER A 990 22.42 -20.08 -13.16
CA SER A 990 20.97 -20.05 -12.93
C SER A 990 20.25 -19.26 -14.02
N MET A 991 18.98 -19.59 -14.26
CA MET A 991 18.12 -18.96 -15.26
C MET A 991 16.97 -18.18 -14.63
N MET A 992 16.39 -17.22 -15.36
CA MET A 992 15.03 -16.76 -15.08
C MET A 992 14.05 -17.76 -15.69
N PHE A 993 13.01 -18.12 -14.95
CA PHE A 993 11.98 -19.05 -15.38
C PHE A 993 10.58 -18.47 -15.12
N SER A 994 9.68 -18.63 -16.08
CA SER A 994 8.26 -18.31 -15.91
C SER A 994 7.39 -19.36 -16.60
N ALA A 995 6.25 -19.68 -16.00
CA ALA A 995 5.25 -20.60 -16.55
C ALA A 995 3.85 -20.03 -16.31
N LEU A 996 3.24 -19.52 -17.38
CA LEU A 996 1.94 -18.84 -17.35
C LEU A 996 0.97 -19.45 -18.37
N PRO A 997 -0.35 -19.25 -18.23
CA PRO A 997 -1.32 -19.65 -19.24
C PRO A 997 -1.30 -18.79 -20.52
N TYR A 998 -0.61 -17.63 -20.50
CA TYR A 998 -0.65 -16.63 -21.55
C TYR A 998 0.74 -16.22 -22.02
N THR A 999 0.84 -15.82 -23.28
CA THR A 999 2.02 -15.17 -23.84
C THR A 999 2.09 -13.70 -23.40
N PRO A 1000 3.29 -13.06 -23.43
CA PRO A 1000 3.42 -11.63 -23.17
C PRO A 1000 2.47 -10.76 -24.01
N HIS A 1001 2.18 -11.18 -25.25
CA HIS A 1001 1.30 -10.44 -26.16
C HIS A 1001 -0.19 -10.58 -25.83
N GLU A 1002 -0.61 -11.73 -25.30
CA GLU A 1002 -2.00 -11.93 -24.85
C GLU A 1002 -2.26 -11.14 -23.56
N MET A 1003 -1.27 -11.07 -22.65
CA MET A 1003 -1.37 -10.24 -21.45
C MET A 1003 -1.40 -8.75 -21.79
N GLU A 1004 -0.46 -8.27 -22.60
CA GLU A 1004 -0.38 -6.85 -23.01
C GLU A 1004 -1.65 -6.33 -23.72
N ASN A 1005 -2.45 -7.20 -24.35
CA ASN A 1005 -3.65 -6.78 -25.06
C ASN A 1005 -4.89 -6.61 -24.14
N ALA A 1006 -4.85 -7.11 -22.91
CA ALA A 1006 -5.99 -7.09 -21.99
C ALA A 1006 -5.87 -5.91 -21.02
N MET A 1007 -6.93 -5.12 -20.90
CA MET A 1007 -7.04 -4.04 -19.90
C MET A 1007 -7.72 -4.52 -18.60
N HIS A 1008 -8.35 -5.70 -18.65
CA HIS A 1008 -9.03 -6.34 -17.54
C HIS A 1008 -8.82 -7.86 -17.57
N PRO A 1009 -8.83 -8.57 -16.43
CA PRO A 1009 -8.65 -10.03 -16.39
C PRO A 1009 -9.67 -10.81 -17.23
N TYR A 1010 -10.90 -10.31 -17.37
CA TYR A 1010 -11.95 -10.96 -18.17
C TYR A 1010 -11.72 -10.85 -19.69
N GLU A 1011 -10.79 -10.00 -20.14
CA GLU A 1011 -10.43 -9.84 -21.56
C GLU A 1011 -9.36 -10.85 -22.01
N LEU A 1012 -8.70 -11.52 -21.06
CA LEU A 1012 -7.75 -12.57 -21.35
C LEU A 1012 -8.44 -13.73 -22.09
N PRO A 1013 -7.79 -14.35 -23.10
CA PRO A 1013 -8.37 -15.44 -23.85
C PRO A 1013 -8.59 -16.67 -22.96
N GLN A 1014 -9.39 -17.63 -23.45
CA GLN A 1014 -9.47 -18.93 -22.78
C GLN A 1014 -8.09 -19.61 -22.77
N ILE A 1015 -7.78 -20.30 -21.67
CA ILE A 1015 -6.49 -20.97 -21.50
C ILE A 1015 -6.37 -22.09 -22.55
N HIS A 1016 -5.40 -21.93 -23.46
CA HIS A 1016 -5.11 -22.90 -24.51
C HIS A 1016 -3.75 -23.59 -24.34
N TYR A 1017 -2.81 -22.94 -23.66
CA TYR A 1017 -1.44 -23.41 -23.52
C TYR A 1017 -0.92 -23.22 -22.11
N THR A 1018 0.11 -23.99 -21.77
CA THR A 1018 1.10 -23.57 -20.77
C THR A 1018 2.26 -22.93 -21.52
N VAL A 1019 2.47 -21.64 -21.30
CA VAL A 1019 3.53 -20.83 -21.89
C VAL A 1019 4.70 -20.79 -20.92
N VAL A 1020 5.84 -21.36 -21.32
CA VAL A 1020 7.05 -21.38 -20.51
C VAL A 1020 8.10 -20.48 -21.12
N ARG A 1021 8.65 -19.56 -20.33
CA ARG A 1021 9.79 -18.73 -20.69
C ARG A 1021 11.00 -19.17 -19.89
N VAL A 1022 12.10 -19.43 -20.59
CA VAL A 1022 13.41 -19.73 -20.01
C VAL A 1022 14.37 -18.68 -20.52
N ALA A 1023 14.94 -17.87 -19.64
CA ALA A 1023 15.69 -16.69 -20.03
C ALA A 1023 17.00 -16.56 -19.26
N LYS A 1024 17.98 -15.87 -19.87
CA LYS A 1024 19.19 -15.39 -19.19
C LYS A 1024 18.83 -14.42 -18.08
N GLY A 1025 17.80 -13.62 -18.34
CA GLY A 1025 17.26 -12.62 -17.43
C GLY A 1025 16.24 -11.74 -18.14
N GLN A 1026 15.65 -10.89 -17.34
CA GLN A 1026 14.71 -9.83 -17.70
C GLN A 1026 15.14 -8.56 -16.96
N MET A 1027 14.94 -7.39 -17.55
CA MET A 1027 15.24 -6.13 -16.86
C MET A 1027 14.40 -5.98 -15.59
N GLY A 1028 14.86 -5.20 -14.62
CA GLY A 1028 14.10 -4.90 -13.39
C GLY A 1028 12.70 -4.32 -13.64
N ILE A 1029 11.84 -4.35 -12.63
CA ILE A 1029 10.46 -3.84 -12.72
C ILE A 1029 10.33 -2.35 -12.37
N GLY A 1030 11.37 -1.71 -11.81
CA GLY A 1030 11.36 -0.29 -11.47
C GLY A 1030 10.38 0.07 -10.35
N GLY A 1031 10.07 1.36 -10.21
CA GLY A 1031 9.08 1.84 -9.25
C GLY A 1031 9.53 2.97 -8.32
N ASP A 1032 10.57 3.73 -8.67
CA ASP A 1032 10.82 5.02 -8.00
C ASP A 1032 9.58 5.92 -8.17
N ASP A 1033 9.06 6.01 -9.39
CA ASP A 1033 7.73 6.50 -9.77
C ASP A 1033 7.14 5.64 -10.91
N SER A 1034 5.91 5.94 -11.35
CA SER A 1034 5.25 5.28 -12.49
C SER A 1034 4.86 6.26 -13.61
N TRP A 1035 5.59 7.37 -13.76
CA TRP A 1035 5.30 8.41 -14.78
C TRP A 1035 6.56 9.00 -15.43
N GLY A 1036 7.73 8.41 -15.20
CA GLY A 1036 8.94 8.79 -15.92
C GLY A 1036 10.19 8.00 -15.55
N ALA A 1037 10.28 7.48 -14.32
CA ALA A 1037 11.44 6.76 -13.84
C ALA A 1037 11.73 5.51 -14.67
N TYR A 1038 13.03 5.31 -14.95
CA TYR A 1038 13.53 4.11 -15.62
C TYR A 1038 13.99 3.10 -14.57
N THR A 1039 13.96 1.82 -14.93
CA THR A 1039 14.72 0.80 -14.22
C THR A 1039 16.18 1.24 -14.08
N HIS A 1040 16.76 1.15 -12.87
CA HIS A 1040 18.15 1.55 -12.67
C HIS A 1040 19.11 0.71 -13.54
N GLN A 1041 20.20 1.33 -13.97
CA GLN A 1041 21.13 0.79 -14.97
C GLN A 1041 21.69 -0.60 -14.60
N GLU A 1042 21.97 -0.86 -13.32
CA GLU A 1042 22.51 -2.14 -12.84
C GLU A 1042 21.52 -3.31 -12.90
N TYR A 1043 20.23 -3.03 -13.14
CA TYR A 1043 19.19 -4.06 -13.31
C TYR A 1043 18.73 -4.18 -14.77
N LEU A 1044 19.44 -3.55 -15.71
CA LEU A 1044 19.30 -3.81 -17.14
C LEU A 1044 20.15 -5.00 -17.56
N LEU A 1045 19.79 -5.65 -18.67
CA LEU A 1045 20.60 -6.72 -19.24
C LEU A 1045 21.90 -6.15 -19.83
N ASN A 1046 23.04 -6.71 -19.45
CA ASN A 1046 24.34 -6.29 -19.99
C ASN A 1046 24.44 -6.62 -21.49
N ALA A 1047 24.58 -5.57 -22.29
CA ALA A 1047 24.69 -5.60 -23.74
C ALA A 1047 26.03 -5.05 -24.28
N ASP A 1048 27.07 -4.93 -23.43
CA ASP A 1048 28.40 -4.42 -23.82
C ASP A 1048 29.21 -5.38 -24.70
N GLY A 1049 28.76 -6.62 -24.82
CA GLY A 1049 29.38 -7.66 -25.64
C GLY A 1049 28.37 -8.70 -26.12
N LYS A 1050 28.86 -9.73 -26.83
CA LYS A 1050 28.02 -10.82 -27.34
C LYS A 1050 27.15 -11.40 -26.22
N MET A 1051 25.83 -11.36 -26.41
CA MET A 1051 24.88 -11.98 -25.51
C MET A 1051 24.77 -13.46 -25.85
N GLU A 1052 25.04 -14.30 -24.86
CA GLU A 1052 24.94 -15.76 -24.96
C GLU A 1052 24.19 -16.32 -23.76
N PHE A 1053 23.25 -17.22 -24.03
CA PHE A 1053 22.43 -17.90 -23.03
C PHE A 1053 22.26 -19.36 -23.41
N SER A 1054 22.64 -20.28 -22.51
CA SER A 1054 22.54 -21.72 -22.72
C SER A 1054 21.80 -22.39 -21.57
N PHE A 1055 20.79 -23.18 -21.89
CA PHE A 1055 20.07 -24.04 -20.94
C PHE A 1055 19.78 -25.39 -21.59
N SER A 1056 19.29 -26.37 -20.82
CA SER A 1056 18.89 -27.66 -21.35
C SER A 1056 17.47 -28.02 -20.98
N PHE A 1057 16.81 -28.81 -21.84
CA PHE A 1057 15.52 -29.41 -21.53
C PHE A 1057 15.49 -30.91 -21.88
N LYS A 1058 14.64 -31.67 -21.18
CA LYS A 1058 14.46 -33.11 -21.39
C LYS A 1058 13.05 -33.55 -20.98
N GLY A 1059 12.44 -34.44 -21.76
CA GLY A 1059 11.17 -35.07 -21.40
C GLY A 1059 11.31 -35.96 -20.15
N ILE A 1060 10.27 -35.95 -19.30
CA ILE A 1060 10.18 -36.76 -18.07
C ILE A 1060 8.88 -37.56 -18.00
#